data_AF-A0A5C0AZA9-F1
#
_entry.id   AF-A0A5C0AZA9-F1
#
_cell.length_a   1.000
_cell.length_b   1.000
_cell.length_c   1.000
_cell.angle_alpha   90.00
_cell.angle_beta   90.00
_cell.angle_gamma   90.00
#
_symmetry.space_group_name_H-M   'P 1'
#
loop_
_entity.id
_entity.type
_entity.pdbx_description
1 polymer ?
#
loop_
_entity_poly.entity_id
_entity_poly.type
_entity_poly.pdbx_seq_one_letter_code
_entity_poly.pdbx_strand_id
1 'polypeptide(L)'
;MFGLSPRRDVTVATRFGERQLRAAAAGTEISVADVLISVHGEAMCIQHALDRAARMDAGLPETGSPASTHTDDLRLYTEAGLRAWPAWPMRLGRSVFLRAEDTAPTVLDTPAPLPAQLAQLRSRHPGKQHFRIALVNGFGGNLGDTMLGATAWRSVWPQLRDALGSVAVDALLGPGMPVAVAELIAHEDGIEQVSFLGPTLQQFARYDAYFDFTDLIDLPRYFDMAAVDWSCWWMGLDPTTIPATDKRNRLQLPDEAWQWARQRLAALPAPRVLFAWQASMPLRSMPEDSARRFVQALLAAAPHLTLLTDRPLGLVHPRMYDLGAEADSAEKMMALTAQADGLITVDSLAQHVADAAGVPTVMLLATLPHGRFPYYPAMRIVTPPGMEHLPGWGKVKVAEADWASMQGSYTQAWDAVDPLACWQLLQGQMAGRVVGEARVRTGAPWTSGSQCAWQPGAPFPHDRQRPVNAWMDQQLLDIARQLTLPGQTIVMASGDHDALATTLAARLGNDGVLHVFEPRRLRAQRLAAEAMHKGAYALHLHAFAAAASAGLGSIPDFDPASEADPASWGNSLCSVRIPMAPIDSLALEHCRLLLLRPPQDVLDALRGARGLLTRTRPVVLAGPVAPAVAQAIVELLAAHQYTVLGARHSPGDAVPVLLLATPQEQPIQAKGFAPITAVPAPVQ
;
A
#
# COMPACT_ATOMS: atom_id res chain seq x y z
N MET A 1 -0.68 -10.35 -13.82
CA MET A 1 -1.28 -10.69 -12.51
C MET A 1 -2.30 -11.83 -12.65
N PHE A 2 -2.62 -12.56 -11.58
CA PHE A 2 -3.71 -13.56 -11.57
C PHE A 2 -4.31 -13.72 -10.17
N GLY A 3 -5.49 -14.35 -10.09
CA GLY A 3 -6.19 -14.65 -8.85
C GLY A 3 -5.97 -16.10 -8.41
N LEU A 4 -6.07 -16.36 -7.12
CA LEU A 4 -5.88 -17.68 -6.49
C LEU A 4 -7.02 -18.00 -5.54
N SER A 5 -7.55 -19.22 -5.57
CA SER A 5 -8.49 -19.69 -4.54
C SER A 5 -8.27 -21.17 -4.26
N PRO A 6 -7.95 -21.57 -3.01
CA PRO A 6 -7.76 -22.98 -2.69
C PRO A 6 -9.11 -23.71 -2.64
N ARG A 7 -9.11 -25.01 -2.97
CA ARG A 7 -10.30 -25.88 -2.91
C ARG A 7 -10.53 -26.52 -1.54
N ARG A 8 -9.59 -26.34 -0.60
CA ARG A 8 -9.70 -26.74 0.80
C ARG A 8 -9.06 -25.68 1.68
N ASP A 9 -9.42 -25.68 2.96
CA ASP A 9 -8.82 -24.77 3.92
C ASP A 9 -7.32 -25.06 4.02
N VAL A 10 -6.50 -24.00 4.00
CA VAL A 10 -5.06 -24.12 4.07
C VAL A 10 -4.46 -22.98 4.88
N THR A 11 -3.50 -23.31 5.74
CA THR A 11 -2.71 -22.31 6.45
C THR A 11 -1.36 -22.14 5.77
N VAL A 12 -1.09 -20.93 5.28
CA VAL A 12 0.18 -20.57 4.66
C VAL A 12 1.03 -19.87 5.71
N ALA A 13 2.08 -20.54 6.18
CA ALA A 13 3.09 -19.94 7.03
C ALA A 13 4.17 -19.27 6.15
N THR A 14 4.44 -18.01 6.43
CA THR A 14 5.51 -17.23 5.83
C THR A 14 6.41 -16.69 6.93
N ARG A 15 7.60 -16.17 6.58
CA ARG A 15 8.45 -15.51 7.57
C ARG A 15 7.84 -14.23 8.17
N PHE A 16 6.75 -13.73 7.58
CA PHE A 16 6.03 -12.54 8.01
C PHE A 16 4.75 -12.86 8.81
N GLY A 17 4.42 -14.14 8.97
CA GLY A 17 3.25 -14.60 9.71
C GLY A 17 2.49 -15.71 8.98
N GLU A 18 1.38 -16.12 9.59
CA GLU A 18 0.49 -17.15 9.07
C GLU A 18 -0.78 -16.54 8.49
N ARG A 19 -1.25 -17.10 7.37
CA ARG A 19 -2.51 -16.74 6.76
C ARG A 19 -3.37 -17.98 6.58
N GLN A 20 -4.55 -17.97 7.18
CA GLN A 20 -5.57 -18.98 6.91
C GLN A 20 -6.36 -18.59 5.67
N LEU A 21 -6.42 -19.50 4.71
CA LEU A 21 -7.21 -19.37 3.49
C LEU A 21 -8.33 -20.39 3.53
N ARG A 22 -9.55 -19.93 3.29
CA ARG A 22 -10.72 -20.79 3.28
C ARG A 22 -10.98 -21.35 1.89
N ALA A 23 -11.46 -22.58 1.86
CA ALA A 23 -11.96 -23.21 0.65
C ALA A 23 -13.18 -22.45 0.13
N ALA A 24 -13.22 -22.20 -1.18
CA ALA A 24 -14.50 -21.85 -1.80
C ALA A 24 -15.44 -23.07 -1.73
N ALA A 25 -16.65 -22.90 -1.18
CA ALA A 25 -17.60 -23.99 -1.04
C ALA A 25 -17.95 -24.59 -2.42
N ALA A 26 -17.89 -25.91 -2.53
CA ALA A 26 -18.12 -26.62 -3.79
C ALA A 26 -19.52 -26.31 -4.37
N GLY A 27 -19.58 -25.96 -5.65
CA GLY A 27 -20.85 -25.67 -6.34
C GLY A 27 -21.48 -24.30 -6.01
N THR A 28 -20.85 -23.46 -5.20
CA THR A 28 -21.31 -22.09 -4.93
C THR A 28 -20.57 -21.07 -5.80
N GLU A 29 -21.23 -19.94 -6.06
CA GLU A 29 -20.58 -18.77 -6.65
C GLU A 29 -19.43 -18.34 -5.73
N ILE A 30 -18.25 -18.17 -6.32
CA ILE A 30 -17.01 -17.97 -5.55
C ILE A 30 -17.04 -16.55 -5.00
N SER A 31 -16.96 -16.44 -3.68
CA SER A 31 -16.90 -15.14 -3.02
C SER A 31 -15.61 -14.42 -3.42
N VAL A 32 -15.72 -13.14 -3.76
CA VAL A 32 -14.56 -12.27 -3.98
C VAL A 32 -13.69 -12.11 -2.74
N ALA A 33 -14.19 -12.49 -1.56
CA ALA A 33 -13.39 -12.57 -0.34
C ALA A 33 -12.43 -13.78 -0.32
N ASP A 34 -12.71 -14.83 -1.11
CA ASP A 34 -11.97 -16.09 -1.13
C ASP A 34 -11.02 -16.20 -2.34
N VAL A 35 -10.94 -15.16 -3.16
CA VAL A 35 -9.98 -15.03 -4.27
C VAL A 35 -8.86 -14.10 -3.82
N LEU A 36 -7.61 -14.55 -3.87
CA LEU A 36 -6.43 -13.74 -3.58
C LEU A 36 -5.82 -13.18 -4.85
N ILE A 37 -5.34 -11.95 -4.80
CA ILE A 37 -4.50 -11.39 -5.86
C ILE A 37 -3.08 -11.88 -5.66
N SER A 38 -2.62 -12.72 -6.58
CA SER A 38 -1.29 -13.34 -6.50
C SER A 38 -0.18 -12.30 -6.59
N VAL A 39 0.66 -12.31 -5.56
CA VAL A 39 1.99 -11.67 -5.57
C VAL A 39 3.09 -12.74 -5.68
N HIS A 40 4.31 -12.31 -5.95
CA HIS A 40 5.43 -13.18 -6.31
C HIS A 40 5.66 -14.30 -5.29
N GLY A 41 5.61 -15.56 -5.75
CA GLY A 41 5.82 -16.73 -4.90
C GLY A 41 4.63 -17.12 -4.02
N GLU A 42 3.54 -16.35 -3.96
CA GLU A 42 2.38 -16.70 -3.13
C GLU A 42 1.68 -17.98 -3.59
N ALA A 43 1.50 -18.15 -4.91
CA ALA A 43 0.97 -19.38 -5.50
C ALA A 43 1.80 -20.62 -5.10
N MET A 44 3.13 -20.48 -5.11
CA MET A 44 4.05 -21.56 -4.72
C MET A 44 3.93 -21.88 -3.22
N CYS A 45 3.84 -20.86 -2.36
CA CYS A 45 3.62 -21.06 -0.92
C CYS A 45 2.30 -21.77 -0.63
N ILE A 46 1.22 -21.39 -1.33
CA ILE A 46 -0.09 -22.05 -1.20
C ILE A 46 -0.02 -23.49 -1.67
N GLN A 47 0.58 -23.75 -2.84
CA GLN A 47 0.74 -25.10 -3.36
C GLN A 47 1.55 -25.99 -2.40
N HIS A 48 2.68 -25.50 -1.88
CA HIS A 48 3.47 -26.25 -0.89
C HIS A 48 2.66 -26.54 0.39
N ALA A 49 1.83 -25.60 0.84
CA ALA A 49 0.98 -25.81 2.02
C ALA A 49 -0.11 -26.87 1.75
N LEU A 50 -0.71 -26.87 0.56
CA LEU A 50 -1.66 -27.90 0.12
C LEU A 50 -0.98 -29.28 0.01
N ASP A 51 0.17 -29.36 -0.65
CA ASP A 51 0.91 -30.62 -0.82
C ASP A 51 1.25 -31.24 0.54
N ARG A 52 1.70 -30.41 1.49
CA ARG A 52 1.95 -30.82 2.88
C ARG A 52 0.68 -31.33 3.56
N ALA A 53 -0.44 -30.62 3.46
CA ALA A 53 -1.70 -31.06 4.05
C ALA A 53 -2.14 -32.41 3.47
N ALA A 54 -2.04 -32.61 2.15
CA ALA A 54 -2.36 -33.88 1.50
C ALA A 54 -1.47 -35.04 1.99
N ARG A 55 -0.18 -34.78 2.22
CA ARG A 55 0.74 -35.79 2.76
C ARG A 55 0.35 -36.19 4.18
N MET A 56 0.00 -35.22 5.02
CA MET A 56 -0.48 -35.49 6.38
C MET A 56 -1.76 -36.32 6.36
N ASP A 57 -2.72 -36.00 5.48
CA ASP A 57 -3.96 -36.76 5.29
C ASP A 57 -3.67 -38.22 4.85
N ALA A 58 -2.62 -38.41 4.06
CA ALA A 58 -2.16 -39.72 3.60
C ALA A 58 -1.28 -40.49 4.61
N GLY A 59 -1.02 -39.94 5.80
CA GLY A 59 -0.12 -40.52 6.80
C GLY A 59 1.36 -40.53 6.39
N LEU A 60 1.74 -39.68 5.43
CA LEU A 60 3.11 -39.52 4.97
C LEU A 60 3.86 -38.45 5.78
N PRO A 61 5.21 -38.51 5.87
CA PRO A 61 6.00 -37.49 6.54
C PRO A 61 5.80 -36.10 5.90
N GLU A 62 5.83 -35.05 6.72
CA GLU A 62 5.69 -33.64 6.29
C GLU A 62 6.75 -33.27 5.24
N THR A 63 7.99 -33.74 5.42
CA THR A 63 9.10 -33.53 4.51
C THR A 63 9.15 -34.64 3.45
N GLY A 64 8.94 -34.29 2.19
CA GLY A 64 9.20 -35.17 1.06
C GLY A 64 8.78 -34.54 -0.27
N SER A 65 9.24 -35.11 -1.38
CA SER A 65 8.87 -34.65 -2.72
C SER A 65 7.35 -34.60 -2.88
N PRO A 66 6.80 -33.62 -3.62
CA PRO A 66 5.35 -33.52 -3.84
C PRO A 66 4.81 -34.85 -4.38
N ALA A 67 3.74 -35.37 -3.74
CA ALA A 67 3.23 -36.72 -3.99
C ALA A 67 2.65 -36.89 -5.41
N SER A 68 2.27 -35.79 -6.06
CA SER A 68 2.05 -35.62 -7.50
C SER A 68 1.81 -34.13 -7.75
N THR A 69 1.78 -33.67 -8.99
CA THR A 69 1.35 -32.31 -9.33
C THR A 69 -0.17 -32.18 -9.12
N HIS A 70 -0.61 -32.06 -7.86
CA HIS A 70 -2.01 -31.77 -7.53
C HIS A 70 -2.32 -30.30 -7.84
N THR A 71 -2.31 -29.93 -9.12
CA THR A 71 -2.76 -28.62 -9.61
C THR A 71 -4.26 -28.41 -9.40
N ASP A 72 -5.00 -29.48 -9.13
CA ASP A 72 -6.46 -29.42 -8.97
C ASP A 72 -6.91 -28.74 -7.67
N ASP A 73 -6.05 -28.66 -6.64
CA ASP A 73 -6.40 -28.08 -5.34
C ASP A 73 -6.36 -26.54 -5.33
N LEU A 74 -5.79 -25.92 -6.37
CA LEU A 74 -5.67 -24.47 -6.48
C LEU A 74 -6.36 -23.99 -7.76
N ARG A 75 -7.39 -23.16 -7.61
CA ARG A 75 -8.04 -22.50 -8.75
C ARG A 75 -7.29 -21.22 -9.10
N LEU A 76 -6.95 -21.07 -10.38
CA LEU A 76 -6.32 -19.88 -10.94
C LEU A 76 -7.35 -19.06 -11.72
N TYR A 77 -7.34 -17.74 -11.53
CA TYR A 77 -8.16 -16.79 -12.30
C TYR A 77 -7.25 -15.91 -13.13
N THR A 78 -7.49 -15.83 -14.43
CA THR A 78 -6.75 -14.90 -15.29
C THR A 78 -7.14 -13.46 -14.96
N GLU A 79 -6.24 -12.51 -15.22
CA GLU A 79 -6.54 -11.08 -15.06
C GLU A 79 -7.77 -10.65 -15.87
N ALA A 80 -7.95 -11.19 -17.08
CA ALA A 80 -9.14 -10.95 -17.90
C ALA A 80 -10.43 -11.40 -17.20
N GLY A 81 -10.42 -12.56 -16.53
CA GLY A 81 -11.57 -13.05 -15.75
C GLY A 81 -11.87 -12.16 -14.54
N LEU A 82 -10.83 -11.69 -13.85
CA LEU A 82 -11.00 -10.80 -12.69
C LEU A 82 -11.52 -9.41 -13.09
N ARG A 83 -11.12 -8.89 -14.25
CA ARG A 83 -11.55 -7.60 -14.79
C ARG A 83 -13.03 -7.52 -15.16
N ALA A 84 -13.66 -8.67 -15.40
CA ALA A 84 -15.11 -8.72 -15.62
C ALA A 84 -15.89 -8.28 -14.37
N TRP A 85 -15.25 -8.27 -13.21
CA TRP A 85 -15.82 -7.77 -11.97
C TRP A 85 -15.84 -6.23 -11.95
N PRO A 86 -16.99 -5.57 -11.73
CA PRO A 86 -17.12 -4.11 -11.87
C PRO A 86 -16.25 -3.27 -10.94
N ALA A 87 -15.80 -3.83 -9.82
CA ALA A 87 -14.97 -3.13 -8.85
C ALA A 87 -13.45 -3.32 -9.08
N TRP A 88 -13.06 -3.94 -10.19
CA TRP A 88 -11.65 -4.10 -10.53
C TRP A 88 -10.98 -2.73 -10.80
N PRO A 89 -9.84 -2.43 -10.16
CA PRO A 89 -9.16 -1.15 -10.33
C PRO A 89 -8.64 -0.94 -11.76
N MET A 90 -8.41 0.32 -12.14
CA MET A 90 -7.84 0.64 -13.46
C MET A 90 -6.35 0.29 -13.51
N ARG A 91 -5.91 -0.46 -14.53
CA ARG A 91 -4.47 -0.67 -14.78
C ARG A 91 -3.83 0.58 -15.38
N LEU A 92 -2.72 1.02 -14.81
CA LEU A 92 -1.90 2.14 -15.30
C LEU A 92 -0.62 1.64 -15.99
N GLY A 93 -0.03 2.50 -16.80
CA GLY A 93 1.22 2.23 -17.52
C GLY A 93 1.00 1.70 -18.94
N ARG A 94 1.95 0.93 -19.47
CA ARG A 94 1.98 0.50 -20.88
C ARG A 94 1.06 -0.64 -21.21
N SER A 95 0.90 -1.56 -20.27
CA SER A 95 0.08 -2.74 -20.47
C SER A 95 -1.32 -2.41 -19.99
N VAL A 96 -2.24 -2.27 -20.93
CA VAL A 96 -3.65 -1.99 -20.64
C VAL A 96 -4.53 -2.94 -21.41
N PHE A 97 -5.78 -3.06 -20.97
CA PHE A 97 -6.80 -3.70 -21.77
C PHE A 97 -7.69 -2.62 -22.36
N LEU A 98 -7.82 -2.62 -23.69
CA LEU A 98 -8.55 -1.59 -24.40
C LEU A 98 -10.06 -1.82 -24.30
N ARG A 99 -10.47 -3.08 -24.16
CA ARG A 99 -11.86 -3.51 -24.04
C ARG A 99 -12.06 -4.46 -22.85
N ALA A 100 -13.30 -4.63 -22.42
CA ALA A 100 -13.63 -5.50 -21.29
C ALA A 100 -13.40 -6.98 -21.65
N GLU A 101 -13.67 -7.35 -22.90
CA GLU A 101 -13.58 -8.70 -23.45
C GLU A 101 -12.15 -9.16 -23.82
N ASP A 102 -11.16 -8.26 -23.77
CA ASP A 102 -9.77 -8.59 -24.11
C ASP A 102 -9.19 -9.62 -23.13
N THR A 103 -8.70 -10.74 -23.67
CA THR A 103 -8.11 -11.84 -22.89
C THR A 103 -6.64 -11.64 -22.54
N ALA A 104 -5.97 -10.72 -23.25
CA ALA A 104 -4.57 -10.34 -23.04
C ALA A 104 -4.44 -8.80 -23.11
N PRO A 105 -3.51 -8.21 -22.34
CA PRO A 105 -3.31 -6.78 -22.39
C PRO A 105 -2.60 -6.36 -23.67
N THR A 106 -2.96 -5.19 -24.19
CA THR A 106 -2.27 -4.48 -25.26
C THR A 106 -1.16 -3.61 -24.68
N VAL A 107 0.00 -3.61 -25.33
CA VAL A 107 1.09 -2.67 -25.03
C VAL A 107 0.85 -1.39 -25.81
N LEU A 108 0.74 -0.27 -25.10
CA LEU A 108 0.56 1.04 -25.72
C LEU A 108 1.87 1.58 -26.31
N ASP A 109 1.82 1.97 -27.58
CA ASP A 109 2.96 2.57 -28.28
C ASP A 109 3.04 4.10 -28.14
N THR A 110 2.01 4.75 -27.59
CA THR A 110 1.97 6.22 -27.42
C THR A 110 3.11 6.71 -26.52
N PRO A 111 3.84 7.80 -26.82
CA PRO A 111 5.07 8.13 -26.07
C PRO A 111 4.92 8.30 -24.55
N ALA A 112 3.79 8.81 -24.04
CA ALA A 112 3.52 8.92 -22.61
C ALA A 112 2.03 8.72 -22.32
N PRO A 113 1.52 7.47 -22.14
CA PRO A 113 0.11 7.22 -21.90
C PRO A 113 -0.37 7.63 -20.50
N LEU A 114 0.53 7.74 -19.51
CA LEU A 114 0.14 7.92 -18.12
C LEU A 114 -0.73 9.18 -17.87
N PRO A 115 -0.39 10.38 -18.37
CA PRO A 115 -1.24 11.57 -18.15
C PRO A 115 -2.69 11.39 -18.61
N ALA A 116 -2.90 10.76 -19.76
CA ALA A 116 -4.25 10.50 -20.28
C ALA A 116 -5.00 9.47 -19.42
N GLN A 117 -4.30 8.45 -18.92
CA GLN A 117 -4.88 7.46 -17.99
C GLN A 117 -5.28 8.10 -16.66
N LEU A 118 -4.48 9.02 -16.12
CA LEU A 118 -4.81 9.74 -14.88
C LEU A 118 -6.00 10.68 -15.05
N ALA A 119 -6.11 11.35 -16.20
CA ALA A 119 -7.31 12.13 -16.54
C ALA A 119 -8.55 11.24 -16.63
N GLN A 120 -8.44 10.06 -17.24
CA GLN A 120 -9.53 9.08 -17.29
C GLN A 120 -9.90 8.56 -15.89
N LEU A 121 -8.92 8.26 -15.03
CA LEU A 121 -9.16 7.84 -13.66
C LEU A 121 -9.92 8.91 -12.88
N ARG A 122 -9.49 10.17 -13.00
CA ARG A 122 -10.18 11.32 -12.41
C ARG A 122 -11.62 11.42 -12.90
N SER A 123 -11.87 11.27 -14.20
CA SER A 123 -13.22 11.38 -14.76
C SER A 123 -14.15 10.25 -14.31
N ARG A 124 -13.61 9.06 -13.98
CA ARG A 124 -14.39 7.95 -13.39
C ARG A 124 -14.83 8.25 -11.95
N HIS A 125 -14.13 9.14 -11.26
CA HIS A 125 -14.38 9.48 -9.85
C HIS A 125 -14.42 11.00 -9.61
N PRO A 126 -15.38 11.75 -10.21
CA PRO A 126 -15.35 13.22 -10.25
C PRO A 126 -15.48 13.91 -8.88
N GLY A 127 -16.00 13.20 -7.87
CA GLY A 127 -16.14 13.72 -6.49
C GLY A 127 -15.12 13.17 -5.49
N LYS A 128 -14.21 12.29 -5.92
CA LYS A 128 -13.20 11.68 -5.06
C LYS A 128 -12.02 12.64 -4.89
N GLN A 129 -11.57 12.86 -3.67
CA GLN A 129 -10.49 13.76 -3.27
C GLN A 129 -9.20 12.99 -2.98
N HIS A 130 -9.29 11.75 -2.49
CA HIS A 130 -8.18 10.88 -2.17
C HIS A 130 -8.21 9.58 -2.98
N PHE A 131 -7.11 9.24 -3.65
CA PHE A 131 -6.97 8.05 -4.49
C PHE A 131 -6.00 7.04 -3.88
N ARG A 132 -6.31 5.75 -4.00
CA ARG A 132 -5.39 4.67 -3.62
C ARG A 132 -4.90 3.93 -4.85
N ILE A 133 -3.59 3.71 -4.91
CA ILE A 133 -2.95 3.00 -6.02
C ILE A 133 -2.17 1.80 -5.47
N ALA A 134 -2.29 0.65 -6.11
CA ALA A 134 -1.45 -0.50 -5.79
C ALA A 134 -0.23 -0.58 -6.72
N LEU A 135 0.92 -0.93 -6.16
CA LEU A 135 2.12 -1.31 -6.89
C LEU A 135 2.34 -2.83 -6.71
N VAL A 136 1.83 -3.62 -7.65
CA VAL A 136 1.83 -5.08 -7.55
C VAL A 136 3.19 -5.64 -7.92
N ASN A 137 3.76 -6.42 -7.01
CA ASN A 137 5.13 -6.94 -7.04
C ASN A 137 6.21 -5.86 -6.95
N GLY A 138 5.89 -4.72 -6.31
CA GLY A 138 6.82 -3.61 -6.16
C GLY A 138 7.32 -3.14 -7.53
N PHE A 139 8.63 -3.04 -7.68
CA PHE A 139 9.26 -2.83 -8.99
C PHE A 139 10.03 -4.06 -9.50
N GLY A 140 9.53 -5.25 -9.13
CA GLY A 140 10.23 -6.52 -9.29
C GLY A 140 10.70 -7.09 -7.96
N GLY A 141 10.87 -8.42 -7.90
CA GLY A 141 11.25 -9.13 -6.66
C GLY A 141 12.73 -9.07 -6.32
N ASN A 142 13.58 -8.53 -7.20
CA ASN A 142 15.03 -8.44 -6.99
C ASN A 142 15.44 -7.03 -6.54
N LEU A 143 16.51 -6.94 -5.77
CA LEU A 143 17.02 -5.68 -5.22
C LEU A 143 17.48 -4.69 -6.32
N GLY A 144 18.16 -5.17 -7.36
CA GLY A 144 18.61 -4.32 -8.47
C GLY A 144 17.46 -3.72 -9.29
N ASP A 145 16.49 -4.57 -9.67
CA ASP A 145 15.26 -4.12 -10.36
C ASP A 145 14.46 -3.13 -9.49
N THR A 146 14.41 -3.39 -8.18
CA THR A 146 13.77 -2.50 -7.20
C THR A 146 14.38 -1.10 -7.21
N MET A 147 15.71 -0.98 -7.16
CA MET A 147 16.40 0.33 -7.20
C MET A 147 16.15 1.08 -8.51
N LEU A 148 16.12 0.36 -9.64
CA LEU A 148 15.85 0.93 -10.96
C LEU A 148 14.41 1.46 -11.05
N GLY A 149 13.43 0.66 -10.60
CA GLY A 149 12.03 1.07 -10.60
C GLY A 149 11.73 2.18 -9.62
N ALA A 150 12.33 2.17 -8.42
CA ALA A 150 12.25 3.28 -7.46
C ALA A 150 12.82 4.57 -8.06
N THR A 151 13.89 4.48 -8.86
CA THR A 151 14.43 5.62 -9.58
C THR A 151 13.44 6.18 -10.60
N ALA A 152 12.80 5.31 -11.40
CA ALA A 152 11.76 5.73 -12.34
C ALA A 152 10.51 6.29 -11.62
N TRP A 153 10.15 5.74 -10.46
CA TRP A 153 8.99 6.15 -9.66
C TRP A 153 9.04 7.63 -9.27
N ARG A 154 10.22 8.17 -9.01
CA ARG A 154 10.40 9.60 -8.68
C ARG A 154 9.94 10.55 -9.79
N SER A 155 9.87 10.06 -11.04
CA SER A 155 9.29 10.80 -12.18
C SER A 155 7.78 10.56 -12.34
N VAL A 156 7.28 9.44 -11.84
CA VAL A 156 5.85 9.08 -11.85
C VAL A 156 5.09 9.80 -10.73
N TRP A 157 5.65 9.83 -9.53
CA TRP A 157 5.00 10.37 -8.34
C TRP A 157 4.48 11.82 -8.51
N PRO A 158 5.26 12.78 -9.03
CA PRO A 158 4.74 14.13 -9.28
C PRO A 158 3.52 14.13 -10.19
N GLN A 159 3.47 13.28 -11.22
CA GLN A 159 2.32 13.21 -12.14
C GLN A 159 1.07 12.67 -11.45
N LEU A 160 1.22 11.66 -10.59
CA LEU A 160 0.12 11.14 -9.77
C LEU A 160 -0.44 12.24 -8.86
N ARG A 161 0.43 12.91 -8.11
CA ARG A 161 0.04 13.98 -7.18
C ARG A 161 -0.61 15.15 -7.92
N ASP A 162 -0.03 15.59 -9.03
CA ASP A 162 -0.53 16.77 -9.74
C ASP A 162 -1.88 16.49 -10.42
N ALA A 163 -2.12 15.27 -10.92
CA ALA A 163 -3.41 14.89 -11.53
C ALA A 163 -4.48 14.48 -10.49
N LEU A 164 -4.07 13.81 -9.41
CA LEU A 164 -4.97 13.18 -8.45
C LEU A 164 -5.11 13.95 -7.11
N GLY A 165 -4.26 14.93 -6.85
CA GLY A 165 -4.27 15.69 -5.61
C GLY A 165 -3.79 14.82 -4.44
N SER A 166 -4.71 14.39 -3.59
CA SER A 166 -4.38 13.44 -2.52
C SER A 166 -4.33 12.02 -3.10
N VAL A 167 -3.18 11.36 -2.95
CA VAL A 167 -2.96 10.00 -3.43
C VAL A 167 -2.03 9.26 -2.46
N ALA A 168 -2.33 7.98 -2.23
CA ALA A 168 -1.47 7.06 -1.47
C ALA A 168 -1.21 5.81 -2.31
N VAL A 169 -0.01 5.24 -2.19
CA VAL A 169 0.41 4.06 -2.95
C VAL A 169 0.82 2.95 -1.99
N ASP A 170 0.26 1.77 -2.17
CA ASP A 170 0.65 0.57 -1.42
C ASP A 170 1.48 -0.36 -2.30
N ALA A 171 2.65 -0.78 -1.84
CA ALA A 171 3.45 -1.80 -2.50
C ALA A 171 3.05 -3.21 -2.00
N LEU A 172 2.63 -4.06 -2.93
CA LEU A 172 2.22 -5.43 -2.65
C LEU A 172 3.35 -6.38 -3.06
N LEU A 173 4.12 -6.85 -2.08
CA LEU A 173 5.27 -7.72 -2.29
C LEU A 173 4.91 -9.18 -2.02
N GLY A 174 5.69 -10.07 -2.62
CA GLY A 174 5.56 -11.50 -2.42
C GLY A 174 6.14 -12.01 -1.10
N PRO A 175 5.60 -13.08 -0.50
CA PRO A 175 6.09 -13.61 0.79
C PRO A 175 7.55 -14.11 0.74
N GLY A 176 8.06 -14.41 -0.45
CA GLY A 176 9.47 -14.80 -0.67
C GLY A 176 10.44 -13.63 -0.91
N MET A 177 9.94 -12.40 -1.08
CA MET A 177 10.80 -11.25 -1.40
C MET A 177 11.63 -10.82 -0.17
N PRO A 178 12.93 -10.46 -0.30
CA PRO A 178 13.77 -9.96 0.82
C PRO A 178 13.21 -8.71 1.52
N VAL A 179 13.46 -8.55 2.83
CA VAL A 179 13.04 -7.36 3.59
C VAL A 179 13.66 -6.09 3.02
N ALA A 180 14.91 -6.16 2.59
CA ALA A 180 15.60 -5.10 1.87
C ALA A 180 14.84 -4.55 0.65
N VAL A 181 13.98 -5.35 -0.01
CA VAL A 181 13.11 -4.83 -1.09
C VAL A 181 12.08 -3.86 -0.52
N ALA A 182 11.46 -4.20 0.61
CA ALA A 182 10.55 -3.29 1.30
C ALA A 182 11.26 -2.03 1.80
N GLU A 183 12.47 -2.16 2.36
CA GLU A 183 13.24 -1.00 2.80
C GLU A 183 13.54 -0.04 1.65
N LEU A 184 13.95 -0.56 0.48
CA LEU A 184 14.23 0.27 -0.69
C LEU A 184 12.99 1.02 -1.21
N ILE A 185 11.79 0.45 -1.07
CA ILE A 185 10.54 1.02 -1.59
C ILE A 185 9.88 1.95 -0.58
N ALA A 186 9.87 1.58 0.70
CA ALA A 186 9.07 2.24 1.74
C ALA A 186 9.46 3.70 2.01
N HIS A 187 10.64 4.12 1.56
CA HIS A 187 11.14 5.49 1.71
C HIS A 187 10.95 6.35 0.46
N GLU A 188 10.37 5.80 -0.61
CA GLU A 188 10.01 6.60 -1.78
C GLU A 188 8.75 7.42 -1.53
N ASP A 189 8.70 8.63 -2.11
CA ASP A 189 7.58 9.53 -1.93
C ASP A 189 6.26 8.88 -2.41
N GLY A 190 5.22 9.05 -1.59
CA GLY A 190 3.87 8.54 -1.89
C GLY A 190 3.62 7.09 -1.50
N ILE A 191 4.65 6.31 -1.19
CA ILE A 191 4.48 4.95 -0.67
C ILE A 191 4.00 5.02 0.79
N GLU A 192 2.79 4.55 1.04
CA GLU A 192 2.15 4.59 2.36
C GLU A 192 2.29 3.26 3.11
N GLN A 193 2.15 2.14 2.40
CA GLN A 193 2.22 0.79 2.96
C GLN A 193 3.05 -0.14 2.08
N VAL A 194 3.71 -1.10 2.73
CA VAL A 194 4.33 -2.23 2.05
C VAL A 194 3.82 -3.52 2.72
N SER A 195 3.17 -4.39 1.95
CA SER A 195 2.72 -5.71 2.40
C SER A 195 3.55 -6.82 1.77
N PHE A 196 3.65 -7.97 2.43
CA PHE A 196 4.29 -9.19 1.89
C PHE A 196 3.28 -10.29 1.53
N LEU A 197 2.01 -9.90 1.41
CA LEU A 197 0.90 -10.80 1.11
C LEU A 197 -0.07 -10.12 0.16
N GLY A 198 -0.61 -10.91 -0.77
CA GLY A 198 -1.61 -10.47 -1.72
C GLY A 198 -2.94 -10.16 -1.02
N PRO A 199 -3.61 -9.05 -1.33
CA PRO A 199 -4.96 -8.80 -0.81
C PRO A 199 -5.95 -9.82 -1.40
N THR A 200 -7.09 -10.02 -0.74
CA THR A 200 -8.23 -10.65 -1.42
C THR A 200 -8.72 -9.76 -2.56
N LEU A 201 -9.47 -10.30 -3.54
CA LEU A 201 -10.07 -9.54 -4.62
C LEU A 201 -11.00 -8.44 -4.04
N GLN A 202 -11.74 -8.77 -2.99
CA GLN A 202 -12.54 -7.80 -2.23
C GLN A 202 -11.70 -6.66 -1.64
N GLN A 203 -10.55 -6.97 -1.05
CA GLN A 203 -9.63 -5.96 -0.51
C GLN A 203 -8.95 -5.16 -1.62
N PHE A 204 -8.64 -5.79 -2.75
CA PHE A 204 -8.01 -5.13 -3.91
C PHE A 204 -8.92 -4.09 -4.56
N ALA A 205 -10.24 -4.24 -4.44
CA ALA A 205 -11.20 -3.22 -4.88
C ALA A 205 -11.14 -1.90 -4.08
N ARG A 206 -10.38 -1.83 -2.98
CA ARG A 206 -10.13 -0.56 -2.29
C ARG A 206 -9.24 0.39 -3.11
N TYR A 207 -8.47 -0.15 -4.05
CA TYR A 207 -7.63 0.63 -4.94
C TYR A 207 -8.46 1.19 -6.08
N ASP A 208 -8.12 2.39 -6.52
CA ASP A 208 -8.67 3.03 -7.72
C ASP A 208 -7.92 2.58 -8.97
N ALA A 209 -6.63 2.32 -8.82
CA ALA A 209 -5.75 1.94 -9.91
C ALA A 209 -4.56 1.08 -9.43
N TYR A 210 -3.84 0.48 -10.37
CA TYR A 210 -2.61 -0.25 -10.06
C TYR A 210 -1.57 -0.24 -11.17
N PHE A 211 -0.31 -0.38 -10.79
CA PHE A 211 0.80 -0.81 -11.65
C PHE A 211 1.11 -2.28 -11.39
N ASP A 212 1.51 -3.02 -12.42
CA ASP A 212 1.83 -4.45 -12.31
C ASP A 212 3.23 -4.74 -12.85
N PHE A 213 4.08 -5.32 -12.00
CA PHE A 213 5.43 -5.78 -12.30
C PHE A 213 5.59 -7.30 -12.13
N THR A 214 4.48 -8.04 -12.14
CA THR A 214 4.50 -9.52 -12.18
C THR A 214 5.30 -9.99 -13.39
N ASP A 215 6.20 -10.95 -13.18
CA ASP A 215 7.05 -11.56 -14.21
C ASP A 215 7.88 -10.52 -15.00
N LEU A 216 8.41 -9.54 -14.28
CA LEU A 216 9.10 -8.36 -14.81
C LEU A 216 10.05 -8.62 -15.99
N ILE A 217 10.87 -9.68 -15.94
CA ILE A 217 11.87 -9.97 -16.98
C ILE A 217 11.26 -10.50 -18.28
N ASP A 218 10.04 -11.02 -18.22
CA ASP A 218 9.29 -11.54 -19.37
C ASP A 218 8.38 -10.45 -19.98
N LEU A 219 8.37 -9.26 -19.39
CA LEU A 219 7.56 -8.15 -19.89
C LEU A 219 8.13 -7.57 -21.19
N PRO A 220 7.26 -7.04 -22.07
CA PRO A 220 7.65 -6.49 -23.35
C PRO A 220 8.78 -5.46 -23.25
N ARG A 221 9.73 -5.56 -24.19
CA ARG A 221 10.87 -4.64 -24.35
C ARG A 221 11.82 -4.55 -23.15
N TYR A 222 11.73 -5.47 -22.19
CA TYR A 222 12.58 -5.43 -20.99
C TYR A 222 14.07 -5.34 -21.34
N PHE A 223 14.52 -6.02 -22.39
CA PHE A 223 15.91 -6.04 -22.85
C PHE A 223 16.24 -5.05 -23.98
N ASP A 224 15.27 -4.30 -24.51
CA ASP A 224 15.44 -3.50 -25.73
C ASP A 224 15.97 -2.07 -25.47
N MET A 225 16.06 -1.67 -24.21
CA MET A 225 16.46 -0.31 -23.82
C MET A 225 17.28 -0.31 -22.53
N ALA A 226 17.72 0.87 -22.07
CA ALA A 226 18.36 1.00 -20.77
C ALA A 226 17.38 0.60 -19.65
N ALA A 227 17.90 0.00 -18.57
CA ALA A 227 17.04 -0.62 -17.55
C ALA A 227 16.06 0.38 -16.89
N VAL A 228 16.56 1.55 -16.50
CA VAL A 228 15.73 2.62 -15.92
C VAL A 228 14.80 3.26 -16.96
N ASP A 229 15.21 3.32 -18.23
CA ASP A 229 14.33 3.80 -19.31
C ASP A 229 13.15 2.87 -19.52
N TRP A 230 13.39 1.55 -19.42
CA TRP A 230 12.33 0.57 -19.46
C TRP A 230 11.36 0.74 -18.29
N SER A 231 11.85 0.95 -17.06
CA SER A 231 10.97 1.19 -15.91
C SER A 231 10.11 2.46 -16.09
N CYS A 232 10.71 3.55 -16.58
CA CYS A 232 9.98 4.79 -16.92
C CYS A 232 8.94 4.52 -18.01
N TRP A 233 9.35 3.85 -19.09
CA TRP A 233 8.50 3.50 -20.21
C TRP A 233 7.33 2.64 -19.75
N TRP A 234 7.57 1.57 -18.99
CA TRP A 234 6.57 0.61 -18.49
C TRP A 234 5.49 1.30 -17.65
N MET A 235 5.88 2.24 -16.79
CA MET A 235 4.96 3.05 -16.00
C MET A 235 4.23 4.14 -16.81
N GLY A 236 4.44 4.19 -18.12
CA GLY A 236 3.70 5.04 -19.05
C GLY A 236 4.31 6.43 -19.26
N LEU A 237 5.60 6.60 -18.96
CA LEU A 237 6.35 7.82 -19.26
C LEU A 237 7.07 7.72 -20.61
N ASP A 238 7.52 8.88 -21.12
CA ASP A 238 8.50 8.96 -22.19
C ASP A 238 9.90 9.10 -21.57
N PRO A 239 10.74 8.05 -21.62
CA PRO A 239 12.07 8.12 -21.01
C PRO A 239 12.97 9.19 -21.65
N THR A 240 12.72 9.60 -22.90
CA THR A 240 13.55 10.62 -23.57
C THR A 240 13.36 12.03 -22.99
N THR A 241 12.24 12.25 -22.30
CA THR A 241 11.91 13.53 -21.64
C THR A 241 12.46 13.65 -20.23
N ILE A 242 12.95 12.55 -19.65
CA ILE A 242 13.46 12.51 -18.28
C ILE A 242 14.96 12.83 -18.30
N PRO A 243 15.45 13.83 -17.54
CA PRO A 243 16.87 14.14 -17.47
C PRO A 243 17.72 12.96 -17.00
N ALA A 244 18.90 12.78 -17.58
CA ALA A 244 19.83 11.71 -17.19
C ALA A 244 20.22 11.76 -15.69
N THR A 245 20.23 12.95 -15.08
CA THR A 245 20.50 13.14 -13.64
C THR A 245 19.44 12.53 -12.73
N ASP A 246 18.21 12.39 -13.23
CA ASP A 246 17.04 11.89 -12.52
C ASP A 246 16.89 10.37 -12.70
N LYS A 247 17.61 9.80 -13.68
CA LYS A 247 17.73 8.36 -13.96
C LYS A 247 18.82 7.65 -13.14
N ARG A 248 19.29 8.31 -12.10
CA ARG A 248 20.36 7.87 -11.21
C ARG A 248 19.77 7.33 -9.92
N ASN A 249 20.35 6.25 -9.40
CA ASN A 249 19.86 5.63 -8.19
C ASN A 249 20.04 6.56 -6.97
N ARG A 250 19.20 6.33 -5.97
CA ARG A 250 19.38 6.83 -4.60
C ARG A 250 19.25 5.65 -3.67
N LEU A 251 19.80 5.79 -2.48
CA LEU A 251 19.87 4.73 -1.50
C LEU A 251 19.46 5.28 -0.15
N GLN A 252 18.55 4.57 0.52
CA GLN A 252 18.24 4.76 1.92
C GLN A 252 18.69 3.49 2.66
N LEU A 253 19.40 3.65 3.77
CA LEU A 253 19.88 2.54 4.58
C LEU A 253 19.57 2.75 6.07
N PRO A 254 19.42 1.65 6.83
CA PRO A 254 19.44 1.73 8.29
C PRO A 254 20.77 2.29 8.79
N ASP A 255 20.71 3.16 9.80
CA ASP A 255 21.90 3.74 10.45
C ASP A 255 22.86 2.67 10.99
N GLU A 256 22.32 1.56 11.51
CA GLU A 256 23.10 0.44 12.04
C GLU A 256 24.02 -0.18 10.97
N ALA A 257 23.48 -0.51 9.79
CA ALA A 257 24.25 -1.07 8.69
C ALA A 257 25.33 -0.09 8.20
N TRP A 258 25.00 1.19 8.15
CA TRP A 258 25.94 2.24 7.78
C TRP A 258 27.12 2.33 8.76
N GLN A 259 26.84 2.35 10.07
CA GLN A 259 27.88 2.42 11.10
C GLN A 259 28.72 1.14 11.15
N TRP A 260 28.11 -0.03 10.97
CA TRP A 260 28.82 -1.30 10.86
C TRP A 260 29.88 -1.24 9.75
N ALA A 261 29.50 -0.85 8.53
CA ALA A 261 30.43 -0.77 7.42
C ALA A 261 31.52 0.28 7.68
N ARG A 262 31.18 1.43 8.25
CA ARG A 262 32.14 2.48 8.63
C ARG A 262 33.20 1.95 9.60
N GLN A 263 32.79 1.24 10.64
CA GLN A 263 33.69 0.69 11.65
C GLN A 263 34.63 -0.35 11.05
N ARG A 264 34.12 -1.23 10.19
CA ARG A 264 34.94 -2.25 9.50
C ARG A 264 35.97 -1.62 8.56
N LEU A 265 35.58 -0.59 7.81
CA LEU A 265 36.47 0.07 6.86
C LEU A 265 37.48 1.02 7.49
N ALA A 266 37.23 1.52 8.71
CA ALA A 266 38.14 2.44 9.40
C ALA A 266 39.47 1.78 9.83
N ALA A 267 39.46 0.47 10.04
CA ALA A 267 40.65 -0.29 10.47
C ALA A 267 41.56 -0.71 9.32
N LEU A 268 41.17 -0.44 8.06
CA LEU A 268 41.82 -1.00 6.88
C LEU A 268 42.58 0.07 6.08
N PRO A 269 43.75 -0.26 5.51
CA PRO A 269 44.50 0.69 4.70
C PRO A 269 43.79 0.97 3.37
N ALA A 270 43.78 2.25 2.95
CA ALA A 270 43.27 2.66 1.65
C ALA A 270 44.30 2.42 0.52
N PRO A 271 43.87 2.24 -0.75
CA PRO A 271 42.49 2.13 -1.19
C PRO A 271 41.84 0.78 -0.87
N ARG A 272 40.60 0.82 -0.39
CA ARG A 272 39.74 -0.33 -0.06
C ARG A 272 38.78 -0.59 -1.22
N VAL A 273 39.03 -1.64 -2.00
CA VAL A 273 38.18 -2.01 -3.14
C VAL A 273 37.37 -3.23 -2.80
N LEU A 274 36.06 -3.14 -3.00
CA LEU A 274 35.17 -4.29 -2.91
C LEU A 274 35.21 -5.08 -4.23
N PHE A 275 35.36 -6.39 -4.15
CA PHE A 275 35.23 -7.31 -5.27
C PHE A 275 33.99 -8.19 -5.11
N ALA A 276 32.90 -7.79 -5.76
CA ALA A 276 31.62 -8.48 -5.74
C ALA A 276 31.49 -9.38 -6.98
N TRP A 277 32.03 -10.60 -6.89
CA TRP A 277 32.19 -11.52 -8.02
C TRP A 277 31.01 -12.44 -8.27
N GLN A 278 30.07 -12.51 -7.32
CA GLN A 278 28.91 -13.40 -7.36
C GLN A 278 27.61 -12.60 -7.50
N ALA A 279 26.76 -13.01 -8.43
CA ALA A 279 25.39 -12.53 -8.60
C ALA A 279 24.39 -13.58 -8.07
N SER A 280 23.09 -13.26 -8.11
CA SER A 280 22.04 -14.22 -7.73
C SER A 280 21.88 -15.41 -8.69
N MET A 281 22.50 -15.33 -9.88
CA MET A 281 22.43 -16.37 -10.91
C MET A 281 23.86 -16.73 -11.36
N PRO A 282 24.18 -18.03 -11.54
CA PRO A 282 25.49 -18.48 -12.03
C PRO A 282 25.88 -17.84 -13.37
N LEU A 283 24.91 -17.66 -14.27
CA LEU A 283 25.10 -17.06 -15.60
C LEU A 283 25.79 -15.68 -15.55
N ARG A 284 25.52 -14.90 -14.50
CA ARG A 284 26.06 -13.55 -14.31
C ARG A 284 27.22 -13.50 -13.33
N SER A 285 27.55 -14.63 -12.71
CA SER A 285 28.62 -14.74 -11.73
C SER A 285 29.92 -15.12 -12.41
N MET A 286 31.03 -14.64 -11.86
CA MET A 286 32.34 -15.18 -12.21
C MET A 286 32.49 -16.55 -11.50
N PRO A 287 32.86 -17.64 -12.19
CA PRO A 287 33.14 -18.91 -11.53
C PRO A 287 34.22 -18.74 -10.45
N GLU A 288 34.08 -19.43 -9.31
CA GLU A 288 34.94 -19.23 -8.13
C GLU A 288 36.44 -19.37 -8.46
N ASP A 289 36.81 -20.39 -9.25
CA ASP A 289 38.21 -20.60 -9.65
C ASP A 289 38.74 -19.48 -10.56
N SER A 290 37.90 -18.96 -11.46
CA SER A 290 38.23 -17.78 -12.28
C SER A 290 38.37 -16.53 -11.40
N ALA A 291 37.48 -16.33 -10.43
CA ALA A 291 37.56 -15.24 -9.47
C ALA A 291 38.82 -15.33 -8.60
N ARG A 292 39.23 -16.53 -8.18
CA ARG A 292 40.48 -16.74 -7.43
C ARG A 292 41.70 -16.36 -8.27
N ARG A 293 41.76 -16.81 -9.53
CA ARG A 293 42.84 -16.44 -10.47
C ARG A 293 42.87 -14.93 -10.73
N PHE A 294 41.70 -14.33 -10.96
CA PHE A 294 41.54 -12.90 -11.16
C PHE A 294 42.10 -12.11 -9.97
N VAL A 295 41.72 -12.48 -8.75
CA VAL A 295 42.19 -11.83 -7.51
C VAL A 295 43.69 -11.98 -7.30
N GLN A 296 44.26 -13.17 -7.53
CA GLN A 296 45.70 -13.40 -7.42
C GLN A 296 46.49 -12.48 -8.37
N ALA A 297 46.06 -12.41 -9.63
CA ALA A 297 46.67 -11.53 -10.62
C ALA A 297 46.45 -10.03 -10.29
N LEU A 298 45.26 -9.65 -9.82
CA LEU A 298 44.96 -8.29 -9.39
C LEU A 298 45.85 -7.84 -8.23
N LEU A 299 45.99 -8.68 -7.19
CA LEU A 299 46.83 -8.36 -6.03
C LEU A 299 48.31 -8.29 -6.39
N ALA A 300 48.77 -9.11 -7.35
CA ALA A 300 50.13 -9.02 -7.89
C ALA A 300 50.36 -7.70 -8.66
N ALA A 301 49.37 -7.28 -9.45
CA ALA A 301 49.40 -6.05 -10.25
C ALA A 301 49.24 -4.76 -9.43
N ALA A 302 48.55 -4.82 -8.29
CA ALA A 302 48.21 -3.66 -7.47
C ALA A 302 48.77 -3.80 -6.05
N PRO A 303 50.06 -3.48 -5.79
CA PRO A 303 50.74 -3.78 -4.52
C PRO A 303 50.22 -2.98 -3.31
N HIS A 304 49.55 -1.84 -3.53
CA HIS A 304 48.99 -0.99 -2.48
C HIS A 304 47.49 -1.20 -2.25
N LEU A 305 46.87 -2.10 -3.03
CA LEU A 305 45.45 -2.38 -2.92
C LEU A 305 45.13 -3.17 -1.65
N THR A 306 44.10 -2.73 -0.93
CA THR A 306 43.35 -3.54 0.04
C THR A 306 42.08 -4.06 -0.65
N LEU A 307 41.95 -5.37 -0.74
CA LEU A 307 40.82 -6.01 -1.39
C LEU A 307 39.84 -6.54 -0.34
N LEU A 308 38.56 -6.24 -0.53
CA LEU A 308 37.45 -6.74 0.28
C LEU A 308 36.62 -7.71 -0.56
N THR A 309 36.12 -8.78 0.05
CA THR A 309 35.10 -9.65 -0.56
C THR A 309 33.89 -9.74 0.35
N ASP A 310 32.70 -9.75 -0.25
CA ASP A 310 31.41 -9.95 0.43
C ASP A 310 31.00 -11.43 0.46
N ARG A 311 31.82 -12.31 -0.12
CA ARG A 311 31.66 -13.77 -0.12
C ARG A 311 33.02 -14.46 -0.01
N PRO A 312 33.09 -15.63 0.65
CA PRO A 312 34.32 -16.42 0.71
C PRO A 312 34.81 -16.85 -0.67
N LEU A 313 36.13 -16.77 -0.90
CA LEU A 313 36.80 -17.17 -2.16
C LEU A 313 37.85 -18.28 -1.97
N GLY A 314 37.97 -18.80 -0.75
CA GLY A 314 38.96 -19.82 -0.40
C GLY A 314 40.41 -19.36 -0.62
N LEU A 315 40.66 -18.05 -0.59
CA LEU A 315 41.98 -17.45 -0.80
C LEU A 315 42.39 -16.65 0.44
N VAL A 316 43.59 -16.93 0.96
CA VAL A 316 44.18 -16.20 2.08
C VAL A 316 45.30 -15.33 1.54
N HIS A 317 45.22 -14.03 1.78
CA HIS A 317 46.26 -13.09 1.39
C HIS A 317 46.32 -11.91 2.38
N PRO A 318 47.50 -11.38 2.77
CA PRO A 318 47.61 -10.35 3.82
C PRO A 318 46.88 -9.03 3.55
N ARG A 319 46.57 -8.76 2.27
CA ARG A 319 45.85 -7.56 1.81
C ARG A 319 44.40 -7.84 1.39
N MET A 320 43.92 -9.05 1.62
CA MET A 320 42.57 -9.47 1.31
C MET A 320 41.80 -9.71 2.60
N TYR A 321 40.61 -9.11 2.69
CA TYR A 321 39.72 -9.21 3.84
C TYR A 321 38.39 -9.78 3.37
N ASP A 322 38.08 -10.99 3.81
CA ASP A 322 36.77 -11.61 3.60
C ASP A 322 35.80 -11.13 4.68
N LEU A 323 34.78 -10.39 4.25
CA LEU A 323 33.73 -9.86 5.12
C LEU A 323 32.42 -10.63 4.93
N GLY A 324 32.39 -11.71 4.15
CA GLY A 324 31.14 -12.37 3.74
C GLY A 324 30.36 -13.02 4.89
N ALA A 325 31.05 -13.49 5.93
CA ALA A 325 30.39 -13.99 7.14
C ALA A 325 29.78 -12.86 8.00
N GLU A 326 30.29 -11.63 7.86
CA GLU A 326 29.87 -10.48 8.66
C GLU A 326 28.83 -9.59 7.94
N ALA A 327 28.93 -9.51 6.60
CA ALA A 327 28.00 -8.87 5.69
C ALA A 327 26.81 -9.81 5.39
N ASP A 328 26.19 -10.31 6.45
CA ASP A 328 25.12 -11.32 6.43
C ASP A 328 23.75 -10.80 5.99
N SER A 329 23.65 -9.49 5.71
CA SER A 329 22.43 -8.82 5.28
C SER A 329 22.65 -7.99 4.02
N ALA A 330 21.58 -7.78 3.25
CA ALA A 330 21.65 -6.96 2.05
C ALA A 330 22.01 -5.51 2.41
N GLU A 331 21.47 -4.99 3.50
CA GLU A 331 21.72 -3.65 4.04
C GLU A 331 23.20 -3.44 4.37
N LYS A 332 23.84 -4.42 5.02
CA LYS A 332 25.29 -4.39 5.29
C LYS A 332 26.10 -4.44 4.00
N MET A 333 25.73 -5.28 3.04
CA MET A 333 26.42 -5.32 1.74
C MET A 333 26.27 -3.99 0.97
N MET A 334 25.08 -3.38 0.99
CA MET A 334 24.84 -2.07 0.39
C MET A 334 25.67 -0.99 1.11
N ALA A 335 25.72 -0.99 2.44
CA ALA A 335 26.51 -0.06 3.23
C ALA A 335 28.03 -0.22 3.00
N LEU A 336 28.51 -1.45 2.86
CA LEU A 336 29.90 -1.78 2.54
C LEU A 336 30.26 -1.23 1.15
N THR A 337 29.42 -1.52 0.16
CA THR A 337 29.59 -1.04 -1.21
C THR A 337 29.62 0.48 -1.27
N ALA A 338 28.67 1.14 -0.60
CA ALA A 338 28.55 2.60 -0.61
C ALA A 338 29.73 3.35 0.05
N GLN A 339 30.49 2.67 0.92
CA GLN A 339 31.62 3.26 1.64
C GLN A 339 32.99 2.77 1.13
N ALA A 340 33.04 1.86 0.16
CA ALA A 340 34.28 1.44 -0.48
C ALA A 340 34.93 2.60 -1.28
N ASP A 341 36.25 2.56 -1.43
CA ASP A 341 36.98 3.55 -2.24
C ASP A 341 36.81 3.26 -3.75
N GLY A 342 36.57 2.00 -4.10
CA GLY A 342 36.24 1.55 -5.45
C GLY A 342 35.53 0.19 -5.43
N LEU A 343 34.93 -0.18 -6.56
CA LEU A 343 34.21 -1.43 -6.75
C LEU A 343 34.66 -2.12 -8.04
N ILE A 344 34.90 -3.42 -7.97
CA ILE A 344 34.91 -4.32 -9.12
C ILE A 344 33.76 -5.30 -8.91
N THR A 345 32.78 -5.33 -9.80
CA THR A 345 31.57 -6.15 -9.61
C THR A 345 31.15 -6.81 -10.90
N VAL A 346 30.51 -7.98 -10.81
CA VAL A 346 29.67 -8.49 -11.90
C VAL A 346 28.30 -7.78 -11.95
N ASP A 347 27.42 -8.12 -12.89
CA ASP A 347 26.04 -7.63 -12.95
C ASP A 347 25.22 -8.09 -11.72
N SER A 348 25.24 -7.25 -10.67
CA SER A 348 24.71 -7.53 -9.34
C SER A 348 24.11 -6.26 -8.71
N LEU A 349 23.51 -6.39 -7.52
CA LEU A 349 23.04 -5.25 -6.73
C LEU A 349 24.15 -4.21 -6.47
N ALA A 350 25.40 -4.64 -6.26
CA ALA A 350 26.50 -3.76 -5.88
C ALA A 350 26.71 -2.62 -6.89
N GLN A 351 26.48 -2.87 -8.19
CA GLN A 351 26.62 -1.85 -9.23
C GLN A 351 25.59 -0.72 -9.08
N HIS A 352 24.36 -1.03 -8.67
CA HIS A 352 23.27 -0.07 -8.47
C HIS A 352 23.50 0.77 -7.21
N VAL A 353 24.02 0.12 -6.17
CA VAL A 353 24.43 0.79 -4.93
C VAL A 353 25.59 1.74 -5.19
N ALA A 354 26.59 1.29 -5.95
CA ALA A 354 27.73 2.12 -6.32
C ALA A 354 27.32 3.34 -7.14
N ASP A 355 26.34 3.19 -8.04
CA ASP A 355 25.76 4.32 -8.75
C ASP A 355 25.13 5.33 -7.77
N ALA A 356 24.32 4.87 -6.82
CA ALA A 356 23.71 5.73 -5.80
C ALA A 356 24.76 6.42 -4.91
N ALA A 357 25.82 5.72 -4.53
CA ALA A 357 26.87 6.24 -3.66
C ALA A 357 27.97 7.02 -4.39
N GLY A 358 27.94 7.06 -5.73
CA GLY A 358 29.01 7.66 -6.53
C GLY A 358 30.36 6.96 -6.31
N VAL A 359 30.35 5.65 -6.14
CA VAL A 359 31.55 4.83 -5.95
C VAL A 359 32.17 4.52 -7.31
N PRO A 360 33.46 4.86 -7.54
CA PRO A 360 34.20 4.46 -8.73
C PRO A 360 34.07 2.96 -8.98
N THR A 361 33.61 2.55 -10.16
CA THR A 361 33.24 1.16 -10.43
C THR A 361 33.78 0.66 -11.75
N VAL A 362 34.31 -0.56 -11.75
CA VAL A 362 34.48 -1.39 -12.94
C VAL A 362 33.45 -2.52 -12.88
N MET A 363 32.51 -2.51 -13.81
CA MET A 363 31.44 -3.48 -13.92
C MET A 363 31.82 -4.50 -14.99
N LEU A 364 31.89 -5.77 -14.60
CA LEU A 364 32.17 -6.88 -15.47
C LEU A 364 30.86 -7.50 -15.96
N LEU A 365 30.59 -7.39 -17.26
CA LEU A 365 29.32 -7.82 -17.83
C LEU A 365 29.53 -8.98 -18.81
N ALA A 366 28.89 -10.12 -18.58
CA ALA A 366 29.06 -11.31 -19.42
C ALA A 366 27.85 -11.64 -20.29
N THR A 367 26.69 -11.04 -20.04
CA THR A 367 25.42 -11.53 -20.62
C THR A 367 24.53 -10.45 -21.25
N LEU A 368 24.80 -9.16 -21.01
CA LEU A 368 23.97 -8.06 -21.51
C LEU A 368 24.81 -7.04 -22.31
N PRO A 369 24.18 -6.25 -23.19
CA PRO A 369 24.87 -5.18 -23.92
C PRO A 369 25.33 -4.05 -23.00
N HIS A 370 26.45 -3.41 -23.37
CA HIS A 370 27.01 -2.24 -22.66
C HIS A 370 25.99 -1.13 -22.42
N GLY A 371 25.07 -0.92 -23.38
CA GLY A 371 24.06 0.13 -23.32
C GLY A 371 22.97 -0.06 -22.26
N ARG A 372 23.01 -1.13 -21.44
CA ARG A 372 21.97 -1.41 -20.44
C ARG A 372 21.95 -0.40 -19.29
N PHE A 373 23.11 0.16 -18.93
CA PHE A 373 23.29 1.09 -17.80
C PHE A 373 24.03 2.37 -18.21
N PRO A 374 23.52 3.15 -19.17
CA PRO A 374 24.26 4.27 -19.77
C PRO A 374 24.38 5.48 -18.82
N TYR A 375 23.58 5.50 -17.76
CA TYR A 375 23.45 6.65 -16.87
C TYR A 375 24.38 6.61 -15.65
N TYR A 376 25.24 5.60 -15.49
CA TYR A 376 26.12 5.47 -14.32
C TYR A 376 27.50 6.08 -14.62
N PRO A 377 27.77 7.35 -14.27
CA PRO A 377 28.94 8.09 -14.76
C PRO A 377 30.26 7.64 -14.15
N ALA A 378 30.22 7.13 -12.92
CA ALA A 378 31.39 6.61 -12.19
C ALA A 378 31.71 5.15 -12.54
N MET A 379 30.96 4.56 -13.48
CA MET A 379 31.09 3.17 -13.88
C MET A 379 31.78 3.06 -15.23
N ARG A 380 32.64 2.05 -15.37
CA ARG A 380 33.19 1.59 -16.64
C ARG A 380 32.85 0.12 -16.81
N ILE A 381 32.28 -0.22 -17.96
CA ILE A 381 31.88 -1.59 -18.28
C ILE A 381 33.04 -2.26 -19.00
N VAL A 382 33.42 -3.44 -18.50
CA VAL A 382 34.38 -4.35 -19.14
C VAL A 382 33.64 -5.64 -19.45
N THR A 383 33.85 -6.17 -20.64
CA THR A 383 33.20 -7.39 -21.10
C THR A 383 34.22 -8.45 -21.45
N PRO A 384 33.97 -9.72 -21.12
CA PRO A 384 34.79 -10.81 -21.62
C PRO A 384 34.92 -10.77 -23.15
N PRO A 385 36.10 -11.05 -23.71
CA PRO A 385 36.28 -11.12 -25.16
C PRO A 385 35.31 -12.13 -25.81
N GLY A 386 34.62 -11.71 -26.88
CA GLY A 386 33.67 -12.55 -27.63
C GLY A 386 32.38 -12.91 -26.89
N MET A 387 32.00 -12.14 -25.87
CA MET A 387 30.83 -12.43 -25.03
C MET A 387 29.50 -12.52 -25.82
N GLU A 388 29.37 -11.82 -26.95
CA GLU A 388 28.21 -11.84 -27.84
C GLU A 388 27.97 -13.21 -28.48
N HIS A 389 28.98 -14.09 -28.46
CA HIS A 389 28.90 -15.46 -28.95
C HIS A 389 28.61 -16.47 -27.84
N LEU A 390 28.50 -16.04 -26.58
CA LEU A 390 28.16 -16.93 -25.48
C LEU A 390 26.70 -17.40 -25.59
N PRO A 391 26.40 -18.67 -25.28
CA PRO A 391 25.07 -19.26 -25.51
C PRO A 391 23.95 -18.66 -24.64
N GLY A 392 24.32 -17.91 -23.59
CA GLY A 392 23.38 -17.17 -22.73
C GLY A 392 23.33 -15.67 -23.01
N TRP A 393 23.95 -15.19 -24.09
CA TRP A 393 23.94 -13.78 -24.47
C TRP A 393 22.51 -13.24 -24.62
N GLY A 394 22.26 -12.05 -24.09
CA GLY A 394 20.95 -11.41 -24.06
C GLY A 394 20.01 -11.93 -22.96
N LYS A 395 20.48 -12.79 -22.06
CA LYS A 395 19.68 -13.37 -20.96
C LYS A 395 20.23 -12.96 -19.59
N VAL A 396 19.34 -12.83 -18.60
CA VAL A 396 19.71 -12.61 -17.18
C VAL A 396 19.55 -13.87 -16.33
N LYS A 397 18.81 -14.86 -16.84
CA LYS A 397 18.48 -16.11 -16.18
C LYS A 397 18.37 -17.23 -17.21
N VAL A 398 18.82 -18.42 -16.83
CA VAL A 398 18.69 -19.68 -17.57
C VAL A 398 18.34 -20.79 -16.58
N ALA A 399 17.79 -21.90 -17.08
CA ALA A 399 17.57 -23.08 -16.25
C ALA A 399 18.91 -23.72 -15.83
N GLU A 400 18.90 -24.48 -14.74
CA GLU A 400 20.11 -25.15 -14.22
C GLU A 400 20.71 -26.14 -15.24
N ALA A 401 19.87 -26.91 -15.92
CA ALA A 401 20.29 -27.83 -16.96
C ALA A 401 20.96 -27.10 -18.14
N ASP A 402 20.41 -25.96 -18.56
CA ASP A 402 21.00 -25.13 -19.60
C ASP A 402 22.36 -24.59 -19.14
N TRP A 403 22.44 -24.08 -17.91
CA TRP A 403 23.68 -23.56 -17.33
C TRP A 403 24.79 -24.62 -17.33
N ALA A 404 24.49 -25.85 -16.90
CA ALA A 404 25.46 -26.94 -16.86
C ALA A 404 26.11 -27.19 -18.24
N SER A 405 25.34 -27.04 -19.32
CA SER A 405 25.84 -27.22 -20.69
C SER A 405 26.74 -26.08 -21.18
N MET A 406 26.64 -24.88 -20.60
CA MET A 406 27.35 -23.68 -21.05
C MET A 406 28.44 -23.18 -20.11
N GLN A 407 28.53 -23.72 -18.89
CA GLN A 407 29.47 -23.28 -17.85
C GLN A 407 30.92 -23.25 -18.34
N GLY A 408 31.34 -24.21 -19.17
CA GLY A 408 32.70 -24.26 -19.72
C GLY A 408 33.06 -23.04 -20.56
N SER A 409 32.17 -22.63 -21.49
CA SER A 409 32.36 -21.46 -22.34
C SER A 409 32.43 -20.16 -21.53
N TYR A 410 31.59 -20.04 -20.50
CA TYR A 410 31.63 -18.89 -19.59
C TYR A 410 32.91 -18.87 -18.75
N THR A 411 33.37 -20.02 -18.27
CA THR A 411 34.64 -20.11 -17.52
C THR A 411 35.82 -19.62 -18.37
N GLN A 412 35.90 -20.06 -19.62
CA GLN A 412 36.92 -19.60 -20.56
C GLN A 412 36.85 -18.09 -20.81
N ALA A 413 35.63 -17.55 -21.00
CA ALA A 413 35.45 -16.12 -21.21
C ALA A 413 35.87 -15.30 -19.98
N TRP A 414 35.49 -15.73 -18.78
CA TRP A 414 35.87 -15.09 -17.52
C TRP A 414 37.39 -15.12 -17.29
N ASP A 415 38.05 -16.22 -17.63
CA ASP A 415 39.51 -16.35 -17.53
C ASP A 415 40.28 -15.40 -18.47
N ALA A 416 39.63 -14.93 -19.53
CA ALA A 416 40.21 -13.98 -20.48
C ALA A 416 40.08 -12.51 -20.04
N VAL A 417 39.39 -12.21 -18.93
CA VAL A 417 39.26 -10.84 -18.42
C VAL A 417 40.59 -10.41 -17.77
N ASP A 418 41.21 -9.36 -18.28
CA ASP A 418 42.49 -8.84 -17.77
C ASP A 418 42.30 -8.07 -16.44
N PRO A 419 42.84 -8.58 -15.30
CA PRO A 419 42.72 -7.92 -14.01
C PRO A 419 43.50 -6.61 -13.93
N LEU A 420 44.63 -6.48 -14.63
CA LEU A 420 45.44 -5.26 -14.65
C LEU A 420 44.70 -4.14 -15.38
N ALA A 421 44.09 -4.44 -16.53
CA ALA A 421 43.26 -3.47 -17.25
C ALA A 421 42.07 -2.99 -16.40
N CYS A 422 41.40 -3.91 -15.69
CA CYS A 422 40.33 -3.56 -14.76
C CYS A 422 40.83 -2.63 -13.65
N TRP A 423 41.99 -2.91 -13.07
CA TRP A 423 42.59 -2.06 -12.04
C TRP A 423 42.93 -0.66 -12.55
N GLN A 424 43.56 -0.55 -13.72
CA GLN A 424 43.92 0.73 -14.32
C GLN A 424 42.69 1.59 -14.61
N LEU A 425 41.61 0.97 -15.13
CA LEU A 425 40.33 1.66 -15.35
C LEU A 425 39.74 2.16 -14.03
N LEU A 426 39.75 1.32 -12.99
CA LEU A 426 39.26 1.70 -11.67
C LEU A 426 40.07 2.86 -11.07
N GLN A 427 41.40 2.80 -11.14
CA GLN A 427 42.27 3.89 -10.68
C GLN A 427 41.96 5.20 -11.39
N GLY A 428 41.73 5.16 -12.71
CA GLY A 428 41.30 6.33 -13.48
C GLY A 428 39.98 6.92 -12.96
N GLN A 429 38.99 6.07 -12.64
CA GLN A 429 37.73 6.51 -12.04
C GLN A 429 37.92 7.07 -10.62
N MET A 430 38.78 6.45 -9.80
CA MET A 430 39.07 6.90 -8.44
C MET A 430 39.77 8.25 -8.43
N ALA A 431 40.72 8.48 -9.34
CA ALA A 431 41.41 9.75 -9.49
C ALA A 431 40.48 10.87 -9.99
N GLY A 432 39.51 10.52 -10.84
CA GLY A 432 38.51 11.46 -11.37
C GLY A 432 37.26 11.62 -10.49
N ARG A 433 37.23 11.05 -9.28
CA ARG A 433 36.05 11.07 -8.42
C ARG A 433 35.72 12.51 -8.00
N VAL A 434 34.69 13.07 -8.62
CA VAL A 434 34.05 14.29 -8.14
C VAL A 434 33.12 13.88 -7.00
N VAL A 435 33.36 14.45 -5.81
CA VAL A 435 32.44 14.31 -4.67
C VAL A 435 31.16 15.08 -5.03
N GLY A 436 30.21 14.38 -5.67
CA GLY A 436 28.87 14.91 -5.93
C GLY A 436 28.02 14.93 -4.66
N GLU A 437 26.82 15.52 -4.74
CA GLU A 437 25.82 15.41 -3.67
C GLU A 437 25.59 13.93 -3.31
N ALA A 438 25.73 13.62 -2.02
CA ALA A 438 25.47 12.28 -1.52
C ALA A 438 23.99 11.93 -1.75
N ARG A 439 23.74 10.93 -2.60
CA ARG A 439 22.40 10.35 -2.83
C ARG A 439 22.12 9.16 -1.91
N VAL A 440 22.95 9.00 -0.88
CA VAL A 440 22.79 8.03 0.18
C VAL A 440 22.26 8.77 1.39
N ARG A 441 21.17 8.27 1.95
CA ARG A 441 20.58 8.74 3.20
C ARG A 441 20.59 7.57 4.19
N THR A 442 20.72 7.91 5.46
CA THR A 442 20.66 6.93 6.55
C THR A 442 19.55 7.34 7.52
N GLY A 443 18.97 6.37 8.22
CA GLY A 443 17.91 6.65 9.18
C GLY A 443 17.44 5.41 9.91
N ALA A 444 16.28 5.53 10.56
CA ALA A 444 15.65 4.40 11.22
C ALA A 444 15.30 3.31 10.20
N PRO A 445 15.43 2.01 10.57
CA PRO A 445 14.99 0.93 9.72
C PRO A 445 13.49 1.04 9.46
N TRP A 446 13.06 0.50 8.33
CA TRP A 446 11.63 0.38 8.05
C TRP A 446 10.98 -0.52 9.10
N THR A 447 9.88 -0.03 9.67
CA THR A 447 8.99 -0.84 10.51
C THR A 447 7.75 -1.17 9.71
N SER A 448 7.36 -2.45 9.70
CA SER A 448 6.09 -2.87 9.13
C SER A 448 4.93 -2.15 9.81
N GLY A 449 4.32 -1.21 9.12
CA GLY A 449 3.20 -0.43 9.63
C GLY A 449 2.68 0.53 8.60
N SER A 450 1.39 0.83 8.68
CA SER A 450 0.81 1.92 7.92
C SER A 450 1.37 3.25 8.43
N GLN A 451 1.84 4.12 7.53
CA GLN A 451 2.16 5.50 7.90
C GLN A 451 0.89 6.30 8.28
N CYS A 452 -0.30 5.78 7.96
CA CYS A 452 -1.61 6.29 8.40
C CYS A 452 -1.85 5.93 9.87
N ALA A 453 -1.03 6.48 10.76
CA ALA A 453 -1.26 6.43 12.20
C ALA A 453 -2.26 7.54 12.58
N TRP A 454 -3.42 7.15 13.12
CA TRP A 454 -4.34 8.12 13.69
C TRP A 454 -3.72 8.75 14.95
N GLN A 455 -3.87 10.06 15.08
CA GLN A 455 -3.46 10.83 16.26
C GLN A 455 -4.71 11.28 17.04
N PRO A 456 -4.71 11.20 18.38
CA PRO A 456 -5.76 11.80 19.20
C PRO A 456 -6.09 13.23 18.79
N GLY A 457 -7.38 13.56 18.72
CA GLY A 457 -7.88 14.86 18.27
C GLY A 457 -7.92 15.10 16.75
N ALA A 458 -7.36 14.22 15.92
CA ALA A 458 -7.40 14.37 14.46
C ALA A 458 -8.56 13.57 13.81
N PRO A 459 -9.13 14.02 12.67
CA PRO A 459 -9.99 13.17 11.85
C PRO A 459 -9.23 11.96 11.29
N PHE A 460 -9.96 10.97 10.74
CA PHE A 460 -9.29 9.95 9.94
C PHE A 460 -8.68 10.65 8.71
N PRO A 461 -7.45 10.29 8.29
CA PRO A 461 -6.72 11.08 7.30
C PRO A 461 -7.43 11.27 5.95
N HIS A 462 -8.36 10.38 5.61
CA HIS A 462 -9.07 10.39 4.33
C HIS A 462 -10.60 10.56 4.49
N ASP A 463 -11.05 11.10 5.63
CA ASP A 463 -12.44 11.52 5.78
C ASP A 463 -12.74 12.72 4.89
N ARG A 464 -13.75 12.58 4.02
CA ARG A 464 -14.17 13.65 3.09
C ARG A 464 -14.77 14.82 3.88
N GLN A 465 -14.18 15.99 3.70
CA GLN A 465 -14.69 17.25 4.26
C GLN A 465 -15.74 17.84 3.31
N ARG A 466 -17.03 17.69 3.63
CA ARG A 466 -18.11 18.36 2.90
C ARG A 466 -18.51 19.65 3.62
N PRO A 467 -18.60 20.81 2.93
CA PRO A 467 -19.03 22.07 3.55
C PRO A 467 -20.37 21.97 4.27
N VAL A 468 -21.32 21.20 3.71
CA VAL A 468 -22.62 20.96 4.32
C VAL A 468 -22.51 20.27 5.68
N ASN A 469 -21.61 19.30 5.83
CA ASN A 469 -21.43 18.59 7.11
C ASN A 469 -20.89 19.56 8.17
N ALA A 470 -19.84 20.33 7.84
CA ALA A 470 -19.27 21.31 8.76
C ALA A 470 -20.28 22.39 9.19
N TRP A 471 -21.08 22.91 8.25
CA TRP A 471 -22.17 23.82 8.58
C TRP A 471 -23.19 23.17 9.52
N MET A 472 -23.59 21.93 9.24
CA MET A 472 -24.52 21.19 10.08
C MET A 472 -23.96 20.96 11.48
N ASP A 473 -22.70 20.56 11.61
CA ASP A 473 -22.04 20.36 12.89
C ASP A 473 -22.09 21.63 13.73
N GLN A 474 -21.81 22.78 13.10
CA GLN A 474 -21.89 24.08 13.74
C GLN A 474 -23.33 24.41 14.19
N GLN A 475 -24.33 24.21 13.33
CA GLN A 475 -25.73 24.45 13.69
C GLN A 475 -26.20 23.53 14.83
N LEU A 476 -25.88 22.24 14.76
CA LEU A 476 -26.21 21.26 15.79
C LEU A 476 -25.58 21.64 17.12
N LEU A 477 -24.31 22.03 17.12
CA LEU A 477 -23.60 22.45 18.33
C LEU A 477 -24.22 23.71 18.93
N ASP A 478 -24.55 24.71 18.11
CA ASP A 478 -25.11 25.98 18.57
C ASP A 478 -26.52 25.81 19.17
N ILE A 479 -27.37 24.99 18.54
CA ILE A 479 -28.69 24.67 19.07
C ILE A 479 -28.56 23.81 20.31
N ALA A 480 -27.77 22.74 20.27
CA ALA A 480 -27.61 21.87 21.42
C ALA A 480 -27.07 22.62 22.63
N ARG A 481 -26.15 23.59 22.46
CA ARG A 481 -25.69 24.48 23.54
C ARG A 481 -26.83 25.30 24.16
N GLN A 482 -27.80 25.76 23.37
CA GLN A 482 -28.95 26.51 23.89
C GLN A 482 -29.93 25.62 24.64
N LEU A 483 -30.05 24.34 24.24
CA LEU A 483 -31.08 23.43 24.75
C LEU A 483 -30.65 22.57 25.92
N THR A 484 -29.35 22.49 26.16
CA THR A 484 -28.75 21.54 27.10
C THR A 484 -28.14 22.26 28.31
N LEU A 485 -28.36 21.69 29.48
CA LEU A 485 -27.85 22.11 30.78
C LEU A 485 -27.09 20.95 31.44
N PRO A 486 -26.22 21.22 32.42
CA PRO A 486 -25.60 20.18 33.23
C PRO A 486 -26.65 19.25 33.86
N GLY A 487 -26.32 17.96 34.01
CA GLY A 487 -27.20 16.96 34.62
C GLY A 487 -28.28 16.37 33.71
N GLN A 488 -28.35 16.79 32.44
CA GLN A 488 -29.38 16.30 31.50
C GLN A 488 -28.95 15.04 30.75
N THR A 489 -29.95 14.30 30.26
CA THR A 489 -29.75 13.14 29.39
C THR A 489 -29.98 13.53 27.93
N ILE A 490 -29.03 13.18 27.07
CA ILE A 490 -29.07 13.36 25.61
C ILE A 490 -28.86 12.01 24.93
N VAL A 491 -29.52 11.83 23.80
CA VAL A 491 -29.30 10.70 22.90
C VAL A 491 -28.79 11.20 21.56
N MET A 492 -27.73 10.59 21.03
CA MET A 492 -27.16 10.88 19.72
C MET A 492 -26.99 9.57 18.93
N ALA A 493 -27.60 9.47 17.76
CA ALA A 493 -27.40 8.36 16.84
C ALA A 493 -26.55 8.80 15.63
N SER A 494 -25.41 8.11 15.47
CA SER A 494 -24.19 8.49 14.73
C SER A 494 -23.18 9.27 15.58
N GLY A 495 -22.00 8.66 15.77
CA GLY A 495 -20.87 9.21 16.51
C GLY A 495 -19.69 9.57 15.61
N ASP A 496 -19.91 9.79 14.31
CA ASP A 496 -18.84 10.11 13.35
C ASP A 496 -18.07 11.40 13.65
N HIS A 497 -18.64 12.27 14.50
CA HIS A 497 -18.08 13.57 14.80
C HIS A 497 -17.67 13.69 16.28
N ASP A 498 -16.47 13.17 16.61
CA ASP A 498 -15.97 13.13 17.99
C ASP A 498 -16.01 14.50 18.68
N ALA A 499 -15.73 15.58 17.94
CA ALA A 499 -15.75 16.94 18.49
C ALA A 499 -17.14 17.35 18.99
N LEU A 500 -18.22 16.98 18.29
CA LEU A 500 -19.58 17.30 18.71
C LEU A 500 -19.95 16.47 19.95
N ALA A 501 -19.72 15.16 19.89
CA ALA A 501 -20.01 14.23 20.98
C ALA A 501 -19.30 14.63 22.28
N THR A 502 -17.98 14.86 22.20
CA THR A 502 -17.16 15.22 23.37
C THR A 502 -17.48 16.61 23.90
N THR A 503 -17.82 17.59 23.03
CA THR A 503 -18.25 18.91 23.49
C THR A 503 -19.59 18.86 24.22
N LEU A 504 -20.54 18.06 23.73
CA LEU A 504 -21.83 17.88 24.40
C LEU A 504 -21.66 17.16 25.74
N ALA A 505 -20.89 16.07 25.78
CA ALA A 505 -20.61 15.34 27.02
C ALA A 505 -19.94 16.25 28.07
N ALA A 506 -18.95 17.07 27.68
CA ALA A 506 -18.32 18.04 28.58
C ALA A 506 -19.33 19.06 29.14
N ARG A 507 -20.30 19.49 28.32
CA ARG A 507 -21.35 20.44 28.74
C ARG A 507 -22.34 19.84 29.73
N LEU A 508 -22.63 18.54 29.61
CA LEU A 508 -23.53 17.83 30.52
C LEU A 508 -22.95 17.66 31.93
N GLY A 509 -21.61 17.71 32.06
CA GLY A 509 -20.93 17.52 33.34
C GLY A 509 -21.08 16.10 33.88
N ASN A 510 -20.59 15.86 35.11
CA ASN A 510 -20.54 14.52 35.69
C ASN A 510 -21.91 13.91 36.03
N ASP A 511 -22.93 14.76 36.23
CA ASP A 511 -24.27 14.32 36.59
C ASP A 511 -25.16 14.06 35.36
N GLY A 512 -24.71 14.44 34.16
CA GLY A 512 -25.45 14.24 32.92
C GLY A 512 -24.98 13.01 32.15
N VAL A 513 -25.75 12.62 31.13
CA VAL A 513 -25.47 11.42 30.33
C VAL A 513 -25.70 11.71 28.85
N LEU A 514 -24.70 11.42 28.02
CA LEU A 514 -24.82 11.42 26.57
C LEU A 514 -24.72 9.98 26.06
N HIS A 515 -25.85 9.41 25.63
CA HIS A 515 -25.85 8.12 24.94
C HIS A 515 -25.50 8.32 23.46
N VAL A 516 -24.42 7.70 22.98
CA VAL A 516 -23.99 7.75 21.57
C VAL A 516 -24.09 6.38 20.93
N PHE A 517 -24.80 6.26 19.81
CA PHE A 517 -24.81 5.06 18.99
C PHE A 517 -23.80 5.20 17.84
N GLU A 518 -22.78 4.35 17.83
CA GLU A 518 -21.78 4.27 16.77
C GLU A 518 -21.42 2.80 16.52
N PRO A 519 -22.08 2.13 15.56
CA PRO A 519 -21.84 0.71 15.29
C PRO A 519 -20.56 0.45 14.49
N ARG A 520 -19.94 1.47 13.87
CA ARG A 520 -18.72 1.28 13.07
C ARG A 520 -17.53 1.15 14.01
N ARG A 521 -17.01 -0.08 14.16
CA ARG A 521 -15.99 -0.46 15.15
C ARG A 521 -14.84 0.56 15.28
N LEU A 522 -14.19 0.94 14.18
CA LEU A 522 -13.05 1.86 14.24
C LEU A 522 -13.44 3.29 14.64
N ARG A 523 -14.62 3.77 14.24
CA ARG A 523 -15.14 5.07 14.69
C ARG A 523 -15.53 5.04 16.16
N ALA A 524 -16.17 3.96 16.61
CA ALA A 524 -16.50 3.76 18.02
C ALA A 524 -15.24 3.74 18.91
N GLN A 525 -14.21 2.99 18.50
CA GLN A 525 -12.92 2.94 19.21
C GLN A 525 -12.25 4.31 19.29
N ARG A 526 -12.26 5.06 18.18
CA ARG A 526 -11.74 6.42 18.13
C ARG A 526 -12.51 7.36 19.06
N LEU A 527 -13.84 7.37 18.99
CA LEU A 527 -14.68 8.20 19.86
C LEU A 527 -14.45 7.89 21.35
N ALA A 528 -14.32 6.62 21.71
CA ALA A 528 -14.01 6.22 23.08
C ALA A 528 -12.64 6.76 23.53
N ALA A 529 -11.61 6.62 22.70
CA ALA A 529 -10.27 7.14 22.99
C ALA A 529 -10.28 8.67 23.15
N GLU A 530 -10.98 9.38 22.27
CA GLU A 530 -11.12 10.84 22.30
C GLU A 530 -11.90 11.32 23.54
N ALA A 531 -12.98 10.62 23.90
CA ALA A 531 -13.75 10.92 25.10
C ALA A 531 -12.90 10.76 26.37
N MET A 532 -12.10 9.69 26.46
CA MET A 532 -11.16 9.50 27.57
C MET A 532 -10.10 10.60 27.61
N HIS A 533 -9.51 10.94 26.46
CA HIS A 533 -8.49 11.98 26.37
C HIS A 533 -9.00 13.35 26.83
N LYS A 534 -10.26 13.69 26.51
CA LYS A 534 -10.90 14.95 26.88
C LYS A 534 -11.61 14.94 28.24
N GLY A 535 -11.59 13.82 28.97
CA GLY A 535 -12.33 13.69 30.23
C GLY A 535 -13.86 13.79 30.08
N ALA A 536 -14.39 13.40 28.92
CA ALA A 536 -15.81 13.45 28.60
C ALA A 536 -16.59 12.26 29.18
N TYR A 537 -16.53 12.10 30.51
CA TYR A 537 -17.05 10.90 31.22
C TYR A 537 -18.57 10.72 31.16
N ALA A 538 -19.32 11.78 30.84
CA ALA A 538 -20.76 11.70 30.61
C ALA A 538 -21.13 10.88 29.35
N LEU A 539 -20.17 10.57 28.48
CA LEU A 539 -20.40 9.85 27.24
C LEU A 539 -20.52 8.34 27.48
N HIS A 540 -21.67 7.79 27.10
CA HIS A 540 -21.97 6.35 27.10
C HIS A 540 -22.06 5.85 25.66
N LEU A 541 -21.06 5.11 25.22
CA LEU A 541 -20.96 4.62 23.84
C LEU A 541 -21.66 3.26 23.67
N HIS A 542 -22.50 3.17 22.65
CA HIS A 542 -23.24 1.98 22.26
C HIS A 542 -22.76 1.50 20.88
N ALA A 543 -22.15 0.32 20.82
CA ALA A 543 -21.61 -0.27 19.60
C ALA A 543 -22.68 -1.00 18.75
N PHE A 544 -23.88 -0.42 18.64
CA PHE A 544 -25.00 -0.95 17.85
C PHE A 544 -25.73 0.18 17.12
N ALA A 545 -26.42 -0.15 16.02
CA ALA A 545 -27.19 0.81 15.26
C ALA A 545 -28.58 1.04 15.89
N ALA A 546 -29.01 2.30 15.94
CA ALA A 546 -30.35 2.66 16.37
C ALA A 546 -31.39 2.33 15.29
N ALA A 547 -32.33 1.43 15.57
CA ALA A 547 -33.26 0.89 14.58
C ALA A 547 -34.68 0.74 15.11
N ALA A 548 -35.67 0.48 14.25
CA ALA A 548 -37.06 0.28 14.69
C ALA A 548 -37.24 -0.98 15.56
N SER A 549 -36.40 -2.00 15.38
CA SER A 549 -36.46 -3.27 16.08
C SER A 549 -35.07 -3.82 16.40
N ALA A 550 -35.01 -4.76 17.35
CA ALA A 550 -33.77 -5.44 17.71
C ALA A 550 -33.44 -6.53 16.69
N GLY A 551 -32.16 -6.71 16.40
CA GLY A 551 -31.71 -7.74 15.46
C GLY A 551 -30.24 -7.62 15.08
N LEU A 552 -29.88 -8.29 13.99
CA LEU A 552 -28.57 -8.19 13.36
C LEU A 552 -28.72 -7.54 11.99
N GLY A 553 -28.01 -6.45 11.79
CA GLY A 553 -27.86 -5.78 10.50
C GLY A 553 -26.54 -6.13 9.82
N SER A 554 -26.40 -5.64 8.59
CA SER A 554 -25.15 -5.70 7.84
C SER A 554 -24.88 -4.32 7.26
N ILE A 555 -23.67 -3.81 7.46
CA ILE A 555 -23.22 -2.53 6.91
C ILE A 555 -21.91 -2.72 6.15
N PRO A 556 -21.62 -1.90 5.12
CA PRO A 556 -20.28 -1.80 4.57
C PRO A 556 -19.26 -1.49 5.68
N ASP A 557 -18.11 -2.15 5.63
CA ASP A 557 -17.02 -1.91 6.57
C ASP A 557 -16.32 -0.57 6.27
N PHE A 558 -15.64 -0.05 7.28
CA PHE A 558 -14.89 1.19 7.20
C PHE A 558 -13.40 0.89 7.09
N ASP A 559 -12.82 1.27 5.95
CA ASP A 559 -11.38 1.27 5.69
C ASP A 559 -10.83 2.70 5.87
N PRO A 560 -10.06 2.98 6.94
CA PRO A 560 -9.52 4.32 7.19
C PRO A 560 -8.46 4.74 6.18
N ALA A 561 -7.91 3.80 5.40
CA ALA A 561 -6.93 4.07 4.38
C ALA A 561 -7.60 4.57 3.09
N SER A 562 -8.85 4.18 2.83
CA SER A 562 -9.60 4.63 1.67
C SER A 562 -10.38 5.91 1.98
N GLU A 563 -10.69 6.70 0.95
CA GLU A 563 -11.57 7.85 1.13
C GLU A 563 -12.91 7.40 1.71
N ALA A 564 -13.35 8.06 2.77
CA ALA A 564 -14.61 7.77 3.42
C ALA A 564 -15.48 9.02 3.52
N ASP A 565 -16.78 8.83 3.36
CA ASP A 565 -17.76 9.84 3.74
C ASP A 565 -18.26 9.54 5.16
N PRO A 566 -18.06 10.43 6.14
CA PRO A 566 -18.57 10.24 7.50
C PRO A 566 -20.08 9.95 7.56
N ALA A 567 -20.85 10.51 6.61
CA ALA A 567 -22.29 10.32 6.48
C ALA A 567 -22.67 8.97 5.84
N SER A 568 -21.70 8.13 5.45
CA SER A 568 -21.90 6.78 4.91
C SER A 568 -21.52 5.71 5.92
N TRP A 569 -22.15 4.53 5.80
CA TRP A 569 -21.92 3.41 6.72
C TRP A 569 -20.49 2.87 6.65
N GLY A 570 -19.88 2.93 5.47
CA GLY A 570 -18.53 2.48 5.22
C GLY A 570 -18.14 2.82 3.79
N ASN A 571 -16.94 2.41 3.41
CA ASN A 571 -16.33 2.65 2.11
C ASN A 571 -15.68 1.39 1.53
N SER A 572 -15.81 0.25 2.22
CA SER A 572 -15.34 -1.04 1.75
C SER A 572 -16.46 -1.86 1.12
N LEU A 573 -16.10 -2.75 0.20
CA LEU A 573 -17.00 -3.80 -0.29
C LEU A 573 -17.16 -4.94 0.72
N CYS A 574 -16.33 -5.00 1.76
CA CYS A 574 -16.53 -5.87 2.91
C CYS A 574 -17.79 -5.43 3.65
N SER A 575 -18.61 -6.39 4.09
CA SER A 575 -19.73 -6.10 4.97
C SER A 575 -19.47 -6.69 6.35
N VAL A 576 -19.79 -5.93 7.39
CA VAL A 576 -19.70 -6.37 8.78
C VAL A 576 -21.11 -6.48 9.37
N ARG A 577 -21.32 -7.55 10.16
CA ARG A 577 -22.56 -7.71 10.92
C ARG A 577 -22.51 -6.83 12.15
N ILE A 578 -23.59 -6.10 12.38
CA ILE A 578 -23.71 -5.22 13.54
C ILE A 578 -25.00 -5.52 14.30
N PRO A 579 -24.99 -5.43 15.64
CA PRO A 579 -26.23 -5.40 16.40
C PRO A 579 -27.06 -4.16 16.06
N MET A 580 -28.37 -4.32 16.10
CA MET A 580 -29.37 -3.26 15.94
C MET A 580 -30.32 -3.33 17.13
N ALA A 581 -30.73 -2.17 17.65
CA ALA A 581 -31.73 -2.11 18.70
C ALA A 581 -32.51 -0.78 18.70
N PRO A 582 -33.77 -0.79 19.18
CA PRO A 582 -34.54 0.43 19.37
C PRO A 582 -33.93 1.30 20.46
N ILE A 583 -33.96 2.61 20.25
CA ILE A 583 -33.56 3.60 21.27
C ILE A 583 -34.40 3.42 22.54
N ASP A 584 -35.66 3.00 22.40
CA ASP A 584 -36.55 2.67 23.51
C ASP A 584 -36.00 1.58 24.44
N SER A 585 -35.07 0.74 23.97
CA SER A 585 -34.42 -0.28 24.81
C SER A 585 -33.57 0.30 25.94
N LEU A 586 -33.16 1.57 25.84
CA LEU A 586 -32.48 2.28 26.92
C LEU A 586 -33.40 2.57 28.11
N ALA A 587 -34.73 2.44 27.93
CA ALA A 587 -35.74 2.68 28.97
C ALA A 587 -35.60 4.02 29.71
N LEU A 588 -35.14 5.07 29.00
CA LEU A 588 -34.84 6.36 29.62
C LEU A 588 -36.10 6.99 30.23
N GLU A 589 -35.99 7.44 31.48
CA GLU A 589 -37.03 8.19 32.19
C GLU A 589 -37.05 9.66 31.74
N HIS A 590 -35.89 10.18 31.35
CA HIS A 590 -35.71 11.55 30.88
C HIS A 590 -34.81 11.59 29.66
N CYS A 591 -35.15 12.43 28.68
CA CYS A 591 -34.31 12.77 27.56
C CYS A 591 -34.64 14.20 27.14
N ARG A 592 -33.64 15.08 27.16
CA ARG A 592 -33.83 16.48 26.78
C ARG A 592 -33.77 16.66 25.27
N LEU A 593 -32.83 15.95 24.63
CA LEU A 593 -32.47 16.14 23.25
C LEU A 593 -32.16 14.78 22.58
N LEU A 594 -32.75 14.58 21.41
CA LEU A 594 -32.50 13.45 20.52
C LEU A 594 -31.87 13.96 19.22
N LEU A 595 -30.60 13.64 18.99
CA LEU A 595 -29.82 13.99 17.81
C LEU A 595 -29.73 12.77 16.87
N LEU A 596 -30.15 12.90 15.62
CA LEU A 596 -30.17 11.80 14.65
C LEU A 596 -29.51 12.21 13.33
N ARG A 597 -28.55 11.41 12.85
CA ARG A 597 -27.80 11.76 11.64
C ARG A 597 -27.41 10.53 10.83
N PRO A 598 -27.23 10.68 9.50
CA PRO A 598 -26.50 9.73 8.68
C PRO A 598 -25.15 9.34 9.29
N PRO A 599 -24.68 8.10 9.06
CA PRO A 599 -25.30 7.11 8.18
C PRO A 599 -26.52 6.39 8.78
N GLN A 600 -26.87 6.67 10.04
CA GLN A 600 -28.07 6.12 10.65
C GLN A 600 -29.30 6.47 9.82
N ASP A 601 -30.16 5.48 9.58
CA ASP A 601 -31.48 5.75 9.02
C ASP A 601 -32.29 6.52 10.08
N VAL A 602 -32.40 7.82 9.85
CA VAL A 602 -33.07 8.76 10.76
C VAL A 602 -34.52 8.36 11.01
N LEU A 603 -35.24 7.92 9.98
CA LEU A 603 -36.65 7.55 10.11
C LEU A 603 -36.80 6.25 10.89
N ASP A 604 -35.95 5.26 10.61
CA ASP A 604 -35.96 4.00 11.34
C ASP A 604 -35.56 4.16 12.81
N ALA A 605 -34.56 5.00 13.10
CA ALA A 605 -34.18 5.35 14.46
C ALA A 605 -35.33 6.06 15.21
N LEU A 606 -36.07 6.96 14.56
CA LEU A 606 -37.27 7.59 15.14
C LEU A 606 -38.37 6.59 15.45
N ARG A 607 -38.60 5.61 14.57
CA ARG A 607 -39.55 4.51 14.83
C ARG A 607 -39.13 3.68 16.04
N GLY A 608 -37.83 3.46 16.22
CA GLY A 608 -37.25 2.82 17.41
C GLY A 608 -37.26 3.67 18.68
N ALA A 609 -37.66 4.94 18.58
CA ALA A 609 -37.73 5.90 19.69
C ALA A 609 -39.16 6.35 20.01
N ARG A 610 -40.21 5.68 19.48
CA ARG A 610 -41.61 6.12 19.65
C ARG A 610 -42.05 6.20 21.11
N GLY A 611 -41.61 5.24 21.93
CA GLY A 611 -41.84 5.25 23.37
C GLY A 611 -41.17 6.43 24.04
N LEU A 612 -39.92 6.72 23.69
CA LEU A 612 -39.14 7.87 24.17
C LEU A 612 -39.79 9.19 23.79
N LEU A 613 -40.19 9.34 22.52
CA LEU A 613 -40.86 10.54 21.99
C LEU A 613 -42.17 10.85 22.74
N THR A 614 -42.91 9.80 23.07
CA THR A 614 -44.18 9.91 23.80
C THR A 614 -43.96 10.19 25.28
N ARG A 615 -43.03 9.48 25.91
CA ARG A 615 -42.81 9.53 27.37
C ARG A 615 -42.03 10.75 27.82
N THR A 616 -40.96 11.09 27.11
CA THR A 616 -39.96 12.08 27.57
C THR A 616 -40.04 13.41 26.83
N ARG A 617 -40.78 13.46 25.71
CA ARG A 617 -41.01 14.65 24.90
C ARG A 617 -39.70 15.41 24.56
N PRO A 618 -38.63 14.75 24.09
CA PRO A 618 -37.34 15.39 23.84
C PRO A 618 -37.44 16.36 22.67
N VAL A 619 -36.61 17.38 22.63
CA VAL A 619 -36.38 18.11 21.36
C VAL A 619 -35.68 17.17 20.39
N VAL A 620 -36.08 17.17 19.12
CA VAL A 620 -35.46 16.32 18.09
C VAL A 620 -34.70 17.19 17.10
N LEU A 621 -33.45 16.85 16.85
CA LEU A 621 -32.62 17.45 15.81
C LEU A 621 -32.16 16.35 14.84
N ALA A 622 -32.48 16.50 13.56
CA ALA A 622 -32.26 15.44 12.58
C ALA A 622 -31.73 15.95 11.23
N GLY A 623 -30.64 15.37 10.72
CA GLY A 623 -30.13 15.65 9.37
C GLY A 623 -28.69 15.21 9.08
N PRO A 624 -28.25 15.23 7.80
CA PRO A 624 -29.04 15.63 6.64
C PRO A 624 -30.10 14.59 6.27
N VAL A 625 -31.25 15.04 5.77
CA VAL A 625 -32.34 14.16 5.32
C VAL A 625 -32.73 14.44 3.88
N ALA A 626 -32.94 13.38 3.10
CA ALA A 626 -33.47 13.50 1.75
C ALA A 626 -34.92 14.01 1.77
N PRO A 627 -35.40 14.71 0.73
CA PRO A 627 -36.74 15.30 0.71
C PRO A 627 -37.87 14.29 0.99
N ALA A 628 -37.79 13.13 0.35
CA ALA A 628 -38.77 12.06 0.54
C ALA A 628 -38.81 11.54 1.98
N VAL A 629 -37.65 11.48 2.63
CA VAL A 629 -37.52 11.03 4.02
C VAL A 629 -37.99 12.12 4.98
N ALA A 630 -37.74 13.40 4.69
CA ALA A 630 -38.15 14.52 5.52
C ALA A 630 -39.67 14.56 5.73
N GLN A 631 -40.46 14.31 4.67
CA GLN A 631 -41.92 14.27 4.78
C GLN A 631 -42.40 13.14 5.71
N ALA A 632 -41.85 11.93 5.56
CA ALA A 632 -42.18 10.80 6.43
C ALA A 632 -41.79 11.05 7.90
N ILE A 633 -40.67 11.77 8.13
CA ILE A 633 -40.26 12.21 9.47
C ILE A 633 -41.26 13.22 10.04
N VAL A 634 -41.69 14.21 9.25
CA VAL A 634 -42.68 15.20 9.66
C VAL A 634 -44.00 14.54 10.06
N GLU A 635 -44.49 13.60 9.25
CA GLU A 635 -45.72 12.85 9.53
C GLU A 635 -45.61 12.02 10.81
N LEU A 636 -44.49 11.31 11.00
CA LEU A 636 -44.23 10.54 12.21
C LEU A 636 -44.22 11.45 13.44
N LEU A 637 -43.49 12.56 13.39
CA LEU A 637 -43.37 13.49 14.52
C LEU A 637 -44.69 14.21 14.82
N ALA A 638 -45.46 14.58 13.78
CA ALA A 638 -46.79 15.18 13.94
C ALA A 638 -47.76 14.21 14.65
N ALA A 639 -47.70 12.90 14.36
CA ALA A 639 -48.49 11.90 15.07
C ALA A 639 -48.15 11.82 16.58
N HIS A 640 -46.98 12.30 16.97
CA HIS A 640 -46.55 12.44 18.36
C HIS A 640 -46.67 13.89 18.89
N GLN A 641 -47.46 14.76 18.23
CA GLN A 641 -47.72 16.16 18.62
C GLN A 641 -46.46 17.05 18.65
N TYR A 642 -45.60 16.93 17.65
CA TYR A 642 -44.48 17.84 17.45
C TYR A 642 -44.77 18.88 16.37
N THR A 643 -44.17 20.05 16.53
CA THR A 643 -44.01 21.03 15.46
C THR A 643 -42.63 20.87 14.85
N VAL A 644 -42.55 20.76 13.52
CA VAL A 644 -41.28 20.57 12.80
C VAL A 644 -40.90 21.82 12.03
N LEU A 645 -39.69 22.29 12.25
CA LEU A 645 -39.04 23.39 11.55
C LEU A 645 -37.88 22.85 10.70
N GLY A 646 -37.58 23.51 9.59
CA GLY A 646 -36.48 23.17 8.69
C GLY A 646 -35.49 24.31 8.52
N ALA A 647 -34.21 23.98 8.41
CA ALA A 647 -33.14 24.88 8.01
C ALA A 647 -32.48 24.41 6.71
N ARG A 648 -32.03 25.38 5.89
CA ARG A 648 -31.36 25.15 4.61
C ARG A 648 -29.90 25.56 4.72
N HIS A 649 -29.01 24.84 4.04
CA HIS A 649 -27.59 25.17 4.01
C HIS A 649 -27.37 26.44 3.18
N SER A 650 -28.00 26.53 2.00
CA SER A 650 -27.99 27.69 1.13
C SER A 650 -29.41 28.22 0.88
N PRO A 651 -29.62 29.55 0.71
CA PRO A 651 -30.92 30.14 0.42
C PRO A 651 -31.62 29.60 -0.86
N GLY A 652 -30.88 28.95 -1.76
CA GLY A 652 -31.39 28.34 -2.99
C GLY A 652 -31.69 26.85 -2.91
N ASP A 653 -31.39 26.16 -1.80
CA ASP A 653 -31.63 24.73 -1.69
C ASP A 653 -33.13 24.47 -1.69
N ALA A 654 -33.61 23.57 -2.56
CA ALA A 654 -35.05 23.32 -2.70
C ALA A 654 -35.67 22.72 -1.43
N VAL A 655 -34.87 22.09 -0.56
CA VAL A 655 -35.34 21.25 0.55
C VAL A 655 -34.51 21.52 1.81
N PRO A 656 -35.14 21.56 3.01
CA PRO A 656 -34.41 21.65 4.27
C PRO A 656 -33.43 20.48 4.43
N VAL A 657 -32.23 20.82 4.86
CA VAL A 657 -31.14 19.86 5.12
C VAL A 657 -31.17 19.44 6.59
N LEU A 658 -31.67 20.27 7.50
CA LEU A 658 -31.73 20.00 8.93
C LEU A 658 -33.15 20.22 9.46
N LEU A 659 -33.66 19.27 10.25
CA LEU A 659 -34.96 19.33 10.90
C LEU A 659 -34.80 19.57 12.40
N LEU A 660 -35.60 20.47 12.94
CA LEU A 660 -35.77 20.71 14.38
C LEU A 660 -37.23 20.47 14.72
N ALA A 661 -37.51 19.48 15.57
CA ALA A 661 -38.86 19.22 16.05
C ALA A 661 -38.97 19.48 17.56
N THR A 662 -40.02 20.18 17.94
CA THR A 662 -40.30 20.56 19.32
C THR A 662 -41.69 20.07 19.72
N PRO A 663 -41.89 19.58 20.95
CA PRO A 663 -43.25 19.29 21.43
C PRO A 663 -44.12 20.54 21.32
N GLN A 664 -45.38 20.40 20.92
CA GLN A 664 -46.29 21.55 20.72
C GLN A 664 -46.49 22.39 21.99
N GLU A 665 -46.37 21.77 23.17
CA GLU A 665 -46.43 22.43 24.48
C GLU A 665 -45.16 23.22 24.86
N GLN A 666 -44.05 23.02 24.14
CA GLN A 666 -42.75 23.66 24.39
C GLN A 666 -42.13 24.16 23.08
N PRO A 667 -42.73 25.16 22.42
CA PRO A 667 -42.20 25.69 21.17
C PRO A 667 -40.84 26.36 21.41
N ILE A 668 -39.87 26.04 20.56
CA ILE A 668 -38.54 26.67 20.58
C ILE A 668 -38.38 27.48 19.31
N GLN A 669 -37.91 28.71 19.45
CA GLN A 669 -37.46 29.52 18.33
C GLN A 669 -35.98 29.30 18.12
N ALA A 670 -35.59 28.88 16.92
CA ALA A 670 -34.20 28.75 16.51
C ALA A 670 -33.95 29.62 15.28
N LYS A 671 -32.92 30.46 15.33
CA LYS A 671 -32.55 31.32 14.20
C LYS A 671 -32.20 30.44 12.99
N GLY A 672 -32.76 30.78 11.83
CA GLY A 672 -32.51 30.04 10.57
C GLY A 672 -33.45 28.84 10.34
N PHE A 673 -34.37 28.57 11.26
CA PHE A 673 -35.38 27.54 11.11
C PHE A 673 -36.75 28.15 10.78
N ALA A 674 -37.48 27.53 9.86
CA ALA A 674 -38.84 27.94 9.47
C ALA A 674 -39.80 26.75 9.48
N PRO A 675 -41.10 26.94 9.76
CA PRO A 675 -42.09 25.86 9.72
C PRO A 675 -42.12 25.15 8.36
N ILE A 676 -42.18 23.81 8.39
CA ILE A 676 -42.38 22.99 7.18
C ILE A 676 -43.88 22.65 7.12
N THR A 677 -44.62 23.35 6.25
CA THR A 677 -46.07 23.14 6.08
C THR A 677 -46.41 22.07 5.05
N ALA A 678 -45.51 21.81 4.09
CA ALA A 678 -45.51 20.64 3.20
C ALA A 678 -44.16 20.60 2.48
N VAL A 679 -43.54 19.41 2.35
CA VAL A 679 -42.41 19.26 1.41
C VAL A 679 -43.01 19.16 0.01
N PRO A 680 -42.73 20.11 -0.91
CA PRO A 680 -43.25 20.03 -2.27
C PRO A 680 -42.81 18.70 -2.90
N ALA A 681 -43.74 18.03 -3.58
CA ALA A 681 -43.45 16.78 -4.29
C ALA A 681 -42.25 16.99 -5.24
N PRO A 682 -41.35 16.00 -5.38
CA PRO A 682 -40.21 16.14 -6.27
C PRO A 682 -40.68 16.49 -7.68
N VAL A 683 -40.12 17.55 -8.27
CA VAL A 683 -40.32 17.87 -9.68
C VAL A 683 -39.71 16.70 -10.46
N GLN A 684 -40.55 15.94 -11.16
CA GLN A 684 -40.14 14.78 -11.96
C GLN A 684 -39.22 15.17 -13.11
#